data_AF-F1MDA1-F1
#
_entry.id   AF-F1MDA1-F1
#
_cell.length_a   1.000
_cell.length_b   1.000
_cell.length_c   1.000
_cell.angle_alpha   90.00
_cell.angle_beta   90.00
_cell.angle_gamma   90.00
#
_symmetry.space_group_name_H-M   'P 1'
#
loop_
_entity.id
_entity.type
_entity.pdbx_description
1 polymer ?
#
loop_
_entity_poly.entity_id
_entity_poly.type
_entity_poly.pdbx_seq_one_letter_code
_entity_poly.pdbx_strand_id
1 'polypeptide(L)'
;MILLAVLFLCFISSYSASVKGHTTGLSLNNDRLYKLTYSTEVFLDRGKGNLQDSVGYRISSNVDVALLWRSPDGDDNQLIQITMKDVNLENVNQQRGEKSIFKGKKSSQIIRKENLEAMQRPVLLHLIHGKIKEFYSYQNEPAAIENLKRGLASLFQMQLSSGTTNEVDISGDCKVTYQAHQDKVTKIKALDSCKIERAGFTTPHQVLGVTSKATSVTTYKIEDSFVVAVLSEEIRALRLNFLQSIAGKIVSRQKLELKTTEASVRLKPGKQVAAIIKAVDSKYTAIPIVGQVFQSKCKGCPSLSEHWQSIRKHLQPDNLSKAEAVRSFLAFIKHLRTAKKEEILQILKAENKEVLPQLVDAVTSAQTPDSLDAILDFLDFKSTESVILQERFLYACAFASHPDEELLRALISKFKGSFGSNDIRESVMIIIGALVRKLCQNQGCKLKGVIEAKKLILGGLEKAEKKEDIVMYLLALKNARLPEGIPLLLKYTETGEGPISHLAATTLQRYDVPFITDEVKKTMNRIYHQNRKIHEKTVRTTAAAIILKNNPSYMEVKNILLSIGELPKEMNKYMLSIVQDILRFETPASKMVRQVLKEMVAHNYDRFSKSGSSSAYTGYVERTSHSASTYSLDILYSGSGILRRSNLNIFQYIEKTPLHGIQVVIEAQGLEALIAATPDEGEENLDSYAGLSALLFDVQLRPVTFFNGYSDLMSKMLSASSDPMSVVKGLLLLIDHSQELQLQSGLKANMDVQGGLAIDITGAMEFSLWYRESKTRVKNRVSVLITGGITVDSSFVKAGLEIGAETEAGLEFISTVQFSQYPFLVCLQMDKEDVPYRQFETKYERLSTGRGYISRKRKESLIGGCEFPLHQENSDMCKVVFAPQPESSSSGWF
;
A
#
# COMPACT_ATOMS: atom_id res chain seq x y z
N MET A 1 66.90 7.76 57.75
CA MET A 1 66.71 7.98 56.30
C MET A 1 66.94 6.66 55.56
N ILE A 2 66.02 5.72 55.76
CA ILE A 2 65.94 4.41 55.08
C ILE A 2 64.52 4.38 54.51
N LEU A 3 64.26 5.30 53.58
CA LEU A 3 62.92 5.67 53.18
C LEU A 3 63.00 6.24 51.76
N LEU A 4 63.11 5.36 50.76
CA LEU A 4 62.64 5.60 49.38
C LEU A 4 62.76 4.40 48.40
N ALA A 5 63.11 3.19 48.83
CA ALA A 5 63.41 2.07 47.90
C ALA A 5 62.48 0.84 47.99
N VAL A 6 61.31 0.93 48.64
CA VAL A 6 60.38 -0.22 48.80
C VAL A 6 59.01 0.02 48.13
N LEU A 7 58.77 1.15 47.47
CA LEU A 7 57.44 1.56 47.01
C LEU A 7 57.16 1.34 45.50
N PHE A 8 57.94 0.51 44.81
CA PHE A 8 57.82 0.34 43.34
C PHE A 8 57.73 -1.11 42.83
N LEU A 9 57.25 -2.06 43.64
CA LEU A 9 57.19 -3.49 43.25
C LEU A 9 55.89 -4.26 43.65
N CYS A 10 54.76 -3.59 43.85
CA CYS A 10 53.45 -4.27 44.02
C CYS A 10 52.30 -3.65 43.21
N PHE A 11 52.59 -2.98 42.09
CA PHE A 11 51.57 -2.64 41.09
C PHE A 11 51.79 -3.52 39.87
N ILE A 12 50.77 -4.29 39.49
CA ILE A 12 50.70 -5.30 38.42
C ILE A 12 50.97 -6.74 38.90
N SER A 13 49.97 -7.33 39.58
CA SER A 13 49.56 -8.72 39.32
C SER A 13 48.22 -8.98 40.02
N SER A 14 47.10 -8.68 39.36
CA SER A 14 45.75 -9.29 39.50
C SER A 14 44.65 -8.37 38.93
N TYR A 15 44.84 -7.84 37.71
CA TYR A 15 43.72 -7.42 36.86
C TYR A 15 43.73 -8.30 35.61
N SER A 16 43.41 -9.57 35.82
CA SER A 16 43.00 -10.48 34.74
C SER A 16 42.14 -11.59 35.32
N ALA A 17 40.90 -11.22 35.61
CA ALA A 17 39.76 -12.10 35.47
C ALA A 17 38.59 -11.19 35.11
N SER A 18 38.47 -10.88 33.82
CA SER A 18 37.19 -10.51 33.22
C SER A 18 36.25 -11.72 33.39
N VAL A 19 35.69 -11.88 34.60
CA VAL A 19 34.57 -12.78 34.83
C VAL A 19 33.42 -12.18 34.02
N LYS A 20 33.03 -12.87 32.94
CA LYS A 20 31.75 -12.62 32.28
C LYS A 20 30.70 -12.66 33.38
N GLY A 21 30.19 -11.49 33.79
CA GLY A 21 29.24 -11.38 34.89
C GLY A 21 28.06 -12.29 34.61
N HIS A 22 27.91 -13.33 35.43
CA HIS A 22 26.75 -14.21 35.39
C HIS A 22 25.51 -13.35 35.64
N THR A 23 24.60 -13.30 34.68
CA THR A 23 23.34 -12.57 34.83
C THR A 23 22.48 -13.33 35.83
N THR A 24 22.04 -12.69 36.90
CA THR A 24 21.06 -13.23 37.84
C THR A 24 19.69 -12.60 37.60
N GLY A 25 18.64 -13.40 37.78
CA GLY A 25 17.24 -12.94 37.65
C GLY A 25 16.47 -13.05 38.97
N LEU A 26 15.18 -13.40 38.87
CA LEU A 26 14.30 -13.58 40.02
C LEU A 26 14.77 -14.75 40.90
N SER A 27 15.14 -14.50 42.15
CA SER A 27 15.45 -15.53 43.14
C SER A 27 14.32 -15.68 44.17
N LEU A 28 13.69 -16.85 44.22
CA LEU A 28 12.66 -17.15 45.23
C LEU A 28 13.28 -17.79 46.48
N ASN A 29 12.72 -17.51 47.65
CA ASN A 29 13.11 -18.13 48.90
C ASN A 29 12.56 -19.56 48.99
N ASN A 30 13.33 -20.44 49.64
CA ASN A 30 12.91 -21.82 49.91
C ASN A 30 11.69 -21.83 50.83
N ASP A 31 10.79 -22.79 50.64
CA ASP A 31 9.63 -23.04 51.49
C ASP A 31 8.69 -21.83 51.67
N ARG A 32 8.70 -20.89 50.72
CA ARG A 32 7.84 -19.70 50.68
C ARG A 32 6.88 -19.74 49.49
N LEU A 33 5.65 -19.30 49.75
CA LEU A 33 4.57 -19.18 48.77
C LEU A 33 4.32 -17.70 48.56
N TYR A 34 4.56 -17.21 47.35
CA TYR A 34 4.36 -15.82 47.00
C TYR A 34 2.93 -15.63 46.52
N LYS A 35 2.18 -14.76 47.21
CA LYS A 35 0.81 -14.37 46.87
C LYS A 35 0.86 -13.08 46.08
N LEU A 36 0.58 -13.15 44.78
CA LEU A 36 0.56 -12.00 43.89
C LEU A 36 -0.84 -11.71 43.36
N THR A 37 -1.08 -10.46 42.97
CA THR A 37 -2.24 -10.08 42.17
C THR A 37 -1.78 -9.78 40.75
N TYR A 38 -2.45 -10.37 39.77
CA TYR A 38 -2.19 -10.15 38.35
C TYR A 38 -3.41 -9.49 37.70
N SER A 39 -3.15 -8.49 36.87
CA SER A 39 -4.14 -7.89 36.00
C SER A 39 -3.55 -7.63 34.63
N THR A 40 -4.32 -7.93 33.59
CA THR A 40 -4.02 -7.50 32.22
C THR A 40 -5.25 -6.85 31.61
N GLU A 41 -5.05 -5.72 30.96
CA GLU A 41 -6.11 -4.95 30.32
C GLU A 41 -5.67 -4.50 28.93
N VAL A 42 -6.64 -4.41 28.02
CA VAL A 42 -6.39 -3.94 26.65
C VAL A 42 -7.36 -2.82 26.30
N PHE A 43 -6.87 -1.81 25.61
CA PHE A 43 -7.63 -0.66 25.12
C PHE A 43 -7.42 -0.48 23.62
N LEU A 44 -8.52 -0.25 22.90
CA LEU A 44 -8.51 0.12 21.49
C LEU A 44 -9.05 1.55 21.33
N ASP A 45 -8.27 2.40 20.67
CA ASP A 45 -8.62 3.80 20.43
C ASP A 45 -8.13 4.28 19.05
N ARG A 46 -8.64 5.45 18.60
CA ARG A 46 -8.22 6.17 17.39
C ARG A 46 -6.85 6.87 17.50
N GLY A 47 -6.19 6.79 18.67
CA GLY A 47 -4.86 7.36 18.90
C GLY A 47 -4.84 8.83 19.33
N LYS A 48 -5.95 9.57 19.15
CA LYS A 48 -6.18 10.93 19.66
C LYS A 48 -7.39 11.03 20.61
N GLY A 49 -8.02 9.91 20.96
CA GLY A 49 -9.21 9.88 21.81
C GLY A 49 -8.86 9.88 23.31
N ASN A 50 -9.80 10.36 24.13
CA ASN A 50 -9.74 10.09 25.57
C ASN A 50 -9.91 8.59 25.81
N LEU A 51 -9.06 8.00 26.67
CA LEU A 51 -9.16 6.60 27.12
C LEU A 51 -10.57 6.24 27.63
N GLN A 52 -11.35 7.23 28.07
CA GLN A 52 -12.73 7.07 28.54
C GLN A 52 -13.76 6.67 27.45
N ASP A 53 -13.50 6.88 26.15
CA ASP A 53 -14.36 6.41 25.04
C ASP A 53 -13.77 5.18 24.31
N SER A 54 -12.78 4.51 24.91
CA SER A 54 -12.18 3.30 24.34
C SER A 54 -13.05 2.06 24.56
N VAL A 55 -12.75 1.01 23.78
CA VAL A 55 -13.29 -0.36 23.99
C VAL A 55 -12.18 -1.30 24.39
N GLY A 56 -12.53 -2.32 25.16
CA GLY A 56 -11.56 -3.26 25.69
C GLY A 56 -12.11 -4.08 26.85
N TYR A 57 -11.23 -4.86 27.48
CA TYR A 57 -11.57 -5.69 28.62
C TYR A 57 -10.36 -5.90 29.53
N ARG A 58 -10.64 -6.20 30.79
CA ARG A 58 -9.66 -6.50 31.84
C ARG A 58 -9.84 -7.93 32.31
N ILE A 59 -8.74 -8.67 32.40
CA ILE A 59 -8.65 -9.98 33.05
C ILE A 59 -7.83 -9.78 34.32
N SER A 60 -8.36 -10.24 35.45
CA SER A 60 -7.68 -10.17 36.74
C SER A 60 -7.69 -11.53 37.44
N SER A 61 -6.68 -11.81 38.24
CA SER A 61 -6.55 -13.06 38.99
C SER A 61 -5.61 -12.90 40.18
N ASN A 62 -5.77 -13.75 41.19
CA ASN A 62 -4.73 -14.02 42.16
C ASN A 62 -3.72 -15.00 41.54
N VAL A 63 -2.44 -14.89 41.90
CA VAL A 63 -1.38 -15.76 41.39
C VAL A 63 -0.53 -16.26 42.55
N ASP A 64 -0.46 -17.58 42.66
CA ASP A 64 0.38 -18.26 43.62
C ASP A 64 1.67 -18.72 42.92
N VAL A 65 2.83 -18.36 43.47
CA VAL A 65 4.14 -18.80 42.96
C VAL A 65 4.92 -19.51 44.04
N ALA A 66 5.37 -20.73 43.75
CA ALA A 66 6.15 -21.55 44.66
C ALA A 66 7.41 -22.09 43.97
N LEU A 67 8.50 -22.17 44.73
CA LEU A 67 9.73 -22.84 44.28
C LEU A 67 9.60 -24.35 44.53
N LEU A 68 9.65 -25.17 43.48
CA LEU A 68 9.52 -26.62 43.60
C LEU A 68 10.86 -27.34 43.73
N TRP A 69 11.88 -26.81 43.06
CA TRP A 69 13.21 -27.41 43.00
C TRP A 69 14.27 -26.35 42.70
N ARG A 70 15.46 -26.56 43.24
CA ARG A 70 16.68 -25.79 42.97
C ARG A 70 17.83 -26.76 42.74
N SER A 71 18.74 -26.42 41.83
CA SER A 71 19.91 -27.26 41.54
C SER A 71 20.76 -27.48 42.80
N PRO A 72 21.13 -28.74 43.12
CA PRO A 72 22.07 -29.04 44.18
C PRO A 72 23.48 -28.50 43.93
N ASP A 73 23.82 -28.22 42.66
CA ASP A 73 25.16 -27.86 42.22
C ASP A 73 25.53 -26.38 42.49
N GLY A 74 24.64 -25.62 43.13
CA GLY A 74 24.87 -24.21 43.50
C GLY A 74 24.68 -23.20 42.37
N ASP A 75 24.40 -23.64 41.14
CA ASP A 75 24.08 -22.79 39.99
C ASP A 75 22.68 -22.13 40.12
N ASP A 76 22.47 -20.95 39.51
CA ASP A 76 21.16 -20.26 39.47
C ASP A 76 20.21 -20.98 38.52
N ASN A 77 19.72 -22.13 38.98
CA ASN A 77 18.89 -23.05 38.23
C ASN A 77 17.74 -23.52 39.12
N GLN A 78 16.52 -23.11 38.77
CA GLN A 78 15.34 -23.26 39.61
C GLN A 78 14.09 -23.62 38.78
N LEU A 79 13.20 -24.39 39.39
CA LEU A 79 11.90 -24.74 38.85
C LEU A 79 10.82 -24.12 39.71
N ILE A 80 10.06 -23.19 39.14
CA ILE A 80 8.94 -22.54 39.82
C ILE A 80 7.60 -23.05 39.28
N GLN A 81 6.61 -23.09 40.15
CA GLN A 81 5.21 -23.35 39.81
C GLN A 81 4.42 -22.06 39.91
N ILE A 82 3.63 -21.76 38.87
CA ILE A 82 2.78 -20.57 38.79
C ILE A 82 1.33 -21.05 38.66
N THR A 83 0.44 -20.56 39.52
CA THR A 83 -0.98 -20.94 39.53
C THR A 83 -1.87 -19.71 39.55
N MET A 84 -2.76 -19.58 38.57
CA MET A 84 -3.79 -18.53 38.55
C MET A 84 -5.03 -18.98 39.33
N LYS A 85 -5.57 -18.11 40.18
CA LYS A 85 -6.76 -18.31 41.00
C LYS A 85 -7.72 -17.13 40.84
N ASP A 86 -9.00 -17.35 41.13
CA ASP A 86 -10.01 -16.28 41.18
C ASP A 86 -10.06 -15.41 39.92
N VAL A 87 -9.99 -16.04 38.74
CA VAL A 87 -9.99 -15.32 37.46
C VAL A 87 -11.32 -14.59 37.27
N ASN A 88 -11.23 -13.28 37.06
CA ASN A 88 -12.37 -12.40 36.83
C ASN A 88 -12.20 -11.58 35.54
N LEU A 89 -13.33 -11.24 34.90
CA LEU A 89 -13.38 -10.38 33.73
C LEU A 89 -14.22 -9.14 34.00
N GLU A 90 -13.71 -8.00 33.57
CA GLU A 90 -14.33 -6.70 33.82
C GLU A 90 -14.22 -5.79 32.59
N ASN A 91 -15.13 -4.83 32.50
CA ASN A 91 -15.00 -3.76 31.50
C ASN A 91 -13.89 -2.81 31.93
N VAL A 92 -13.08 -2.38 30.96
CA VAL A 92 -12.13 -1.28 31.17
C VAL A 92 -12.83 0.08 31.22
N ASN A 93 -14.01 0.18 30.59
CA ASN A 93 -14.79 1.40 30.55
C ASN A 93 -15.86 1.40 31.66
N GLN A 94 -15.67 2.28 32.64
CA GLN A 94 -16.55 2.39 33.82
C GLN A 94 -17.97 2.90 33.49
N GLN A 95 -18.16 3.53 32.33
CA GLN A 95 -19.46 4.09 31.92
C GLN A 95 -20.38 3.07 31.23
N ARG A 96 -19.98 1.79 31.11
CA ARG A 96 -20.78 0.77 30.42
C ARG A 96 -22.12 0.49 31.11
N GLY A 97 -22.18 0.57 32.44
CA GLY A 97 -23.42 0.39 33.21
C GLY A 97 -24.23 -0.82 32.75
N GLU A 98 -25.48 -0.57 32.34
CA GLU A 98 -26.40 -1.61 31.86
C GLU A 98 -26.01 -2.26 30.54
N LYS A 99 -25.20 -1.58 29.72
CA LYS A 99 -24.72 -2.06 28.42
C LYS A 99 -23.47 -2.95 28.55
N SER A 100 -23.04 -3.26 29.78
CA SER A 100 -21.93 -4.17 30.02
C SER A 100 -22.25 -5.59 29.52
N ILE A 101 -21.33 -6.15 28.73
CA ILE A 101 -21.40 -7.54 28.28
C ILE A 101 -21.26 -8.57 29.41
N PHE A 102 -20.77 -8.14 30.59
CA PHE A 102 -20.50 -8.99 31.76
C PHE A 102 -21.61 -8.92 32.82
N LYS A 103 -22.57 -7.99 32.71
CA LYS A 103 -23.65 -7.80 33.71
C LYS A 103 -24.41 -9.11 33.94
N GLY A 104 -24.49 -9.53 35.21
CA GLY A 104 -25.24 -10.72 35.64
C GLY A 104 -24.61 -12.07 35.26
N LYS A 105 -23.36 -12.10 34.76
CA LYS A 105 -22.68 -13.34 34.35
C LYS A 105 -21.49 -13.65 35.24
N LYS A 106 -21.33 -14.92 35.62
CA LYS A 106 -20.15 -15.41 36.35
C LYS A 106 -19.00 -15.72 35.39
N SER A 107 -17.75 -15.70 35.86
CA SER A 107 -16.57 -16.02 35.04
C SER A 107 -16.68 -17.38 34.32
N SER A 108 -17.26 -18.38 34.98
CA SER A 108 -17.48 -19.73 34.42
C SER A 108 -18.49 -19.76 33.27
N GLN A 109 -19.43 -18.81 33.21
CA GLN A 109 -20.39 -18.67 32.11
C GLN A 109 -19.77 -17.92 30.92
N ILE A 110 -18.81 -17.03 31.18
CA ILE A 110 -18.14 -16.21 30.16
C ILE A 110 -17.04 -17.01 29.47
N ILE A 111 -16.10 -17.56 30.25
CA ILE A 111 -14.94 -18.30 29.73
C ILE A 111 -15.31 -19.73 29.32
N ARG A 112 -16.42 -20.27 29.88
CA ARG A 112 -16.79 -21.69 29.97
C ARG A 112 -15.99 -22.44 31.04
N LYS A 113 -16.63 -23.45 31.63
CA LYS A 113 -16.09 -24.21 32.77
C LYS A 113 -14.75 -24.87 32.45
N GLU A 114 -14.66 -25.59 31.34
CA GLU A 114 -13.45 -26.29 30.89
C GLU A 114 -12.25 -25.34 30.68
N ASN A 115 -12.49 -24.19 30.05
CA ASN A 115 -11.46 -23.19 29.78
C ASN A 115 -11.01 -22.48 31.07
N LEU A 116 -11.93 -22.24 32.01
CA LEU A 116 -11.61 -21.66 33.31
C LEU A 116 -10.77 -22.62 34.14
N GLU A 117 -11.13 -23.91 34.15
CA GLU A 117 -10.33 -24.96 34.79
C GLU A 117 -8.92 -25.05 34.18
N ALA A 118 -8.80 -25.02 32.84
CA ALA A 118 -7.51 -25.01 32.15
C ALA A 118 -6.65 -23.76 32.48
N MET A 119 -7.29 -22.60 32.64
CA MET A 119 -6.61 -21.37 33.03
C MET A 119 -6.09 -21.42 34.48
N GLN A 120 -6.84 -22.08 35.37
CA GLN A 120 -6.49 -22.24 36.78
C GLN A 120 -5.52 -23.39 37.05
N ARG A 121 -5.29 -24.29 36.06
CA ARG A 121 -4.28 -25.34 36.20
C ARG A 121 -2.88 -24.74 36.28
N PRO A 122 -2.04 -25.24 37.20
CA PRO A 122 -0.67 -24.77 37.37
C PRO A 122 0.18 -25.01 36.12
N VAL A 123 1.19 -24.15 35.95
CA VAL A 123 2.25 -24.30 34.94
C VAL A 123 3.60 -24.29 35.64
N LEU A 124 4.59 -24.96 35.04
CA LEU A 124 5.96 -24.99 35.56
C LEU A 124 6.88 -24.20 34.63
N LEU A 125 7.76 -23.40 35.24
CA LEU A 125 8.74 -22.61 34.52
C LEU A 125 10.14 -22.97 35.03
N HIS A 126 10.96 -23.47 34.12
CA HIS A 126 12.36 -23.77 34.40
C HIS A 126 13.21 -22.56 34.03
N LEU A 127 13.83 -21.95 35.05
CA LEU A 127 14.66 -20.77 34.92
C LEU A 127 16.12 -21.13 35.17
N ILE A 128 17.00 -20.67 34.28
CA ILE A 128 18.46 -20.76 34.42
C ILE A 128 19.02 -19.35 34.23
N HIS A 129 19.81 -18.84 35.18
CA HIS A 129 20.36 -17.48 35.16
C HIS A 129 19.28 -16.40 34.95
N GLY A 130 18.08 -16.60 35.52
CA GLY A 130 16.94 -15.70 35.33
C GLY A 130 16.23 -15.77 33.96
N LYS A 131 16.67 -16.66 33.06
CA LYS A 131 16.11 -16.83 31.71
C LYS A 131 15.29 -18.11 31.61
N ILE A 132 14.24 -18.10 30.78
CA ILE A 132 13.39 -19.27 30.56
C ILE A 132 14.16 -20.29 29.74
N LYS A 133 14.38 -21.48 30.33
CA LYS A 133 14.95 -22.63 29.63
C LYS A 133 13.84 -23.47 28.99
N GLU A 134 12.79 -23.77 29.75
CA GLU A 134 11.68 -24.62 29.31
C GLU A 134 10.39 -24.24 30.04
N PHE A 135 9.25 -24.40 29.37
CA PHE A 135 7.91 -24.14 29.90
C PHE A 135 7.08 -25.42 29.83
N TYR A 136 6.42 -25.78 30.94
CA TYR A 136 5.63 -27.00 31.02
C TYR A 136 4.17 -26.70 31.34
N SER A 137 3.28 -27.30 30.55
CA SER A 137 1.82 -27.28 30.76
C SER A 137 1.22 -28.63 30.33
N TYR A 138 -0.11 -28.71 30.40
CA TYR A 138 -0.90 -29.85 29.97
C TYR A 138 -1.21 -29.79 28.47
N GLN A 139 -1.05 -30.90 27.75
CA GLN A 139 -1.06 -30.97 26.28
C GLN A 139 -2.43 -30.74 25.59
N ASN A 140 -3.54 -30.79 26.34
CA ASN A 140 -4.92 -30.71 25.80
C ASN A 140 -5.64 -29.43 26.24
N GLU A 141 -4.96 -28.29 26.18
CA GLU A 141 -5.53 -26.99 26.53
C GLU A 141 -5.75 -26.11 25.28
N PRO A 142 -6.79 -25.25 25.26
CA PRO A 142 -6.98 -24.34 24.15
C PRO A 142 -5.82 -23.33 24.06
N ALA A 143 -5.28 -23.15 22.84
CA ALA A 143 -4.14 -22.27 22.59
C ALA A 143 -4.31 -20.83 23.13
N ALA A 144 -5.53 -20.26 23.06
CA ALA A 144 -5.80 -18.93 23.62
C ALA A 144 -5.60 -18.86 25.15
N ILE A 145 -5.95 -19.94 25.87
CA ILE A 145 -5.79 -20.04 27.33
C ILE A 145 -4.32 -20.25 27.67
N GLU A 146 -3.64 -21.15 26.95
CA GLU A 146 -2.20 -21.34 27.12
C GLU A 146 -1.41 -20.05 26.86
N ASN A 147 -1.78 -19.27 25.85
CA ASN A 147 -1.12 -17.99 25.54
C ASN A 147 -1.24 -17.00 26.70
N LEU A 148 -2.38 -16.93 27.38
CA LEU A 148 -2.54 -16.10 28.58
C LEU A 148 -1.60 -16.56 29.72
N LYS A 149 -1.44 -17.88 29.90
CA LYS A 149 -0.48 -18.44 30.86
C LYS A 149 0.98 -18.16 30.47
N ARG A 150 1.32 -18.30 29.19
CA ARG A 150 2.63 -17.92 28.61
C ARG A 150 2.92 -16.43 28.83
N GLY A 151 1.93 -15.55 28.64
CA GLY A 151 2.06 -14.12 28.86
C GLY A 151 2.35 -13.75 30.31
N LEU A 152 1.70 -14.42 31.27
CA LEU A 152 2.02 -14.30 32.70
C LEU A 152 3.42 -14.85 33.02
N ALA A 153 3.75 -16.07 32.56
CA ALA A 153 5.03 -16.72 32.80
C ALA A 153 6.22 -15.91 32.24
N SER A 154 6.03 -15.23 31.10
CA SER A 154 7.03 -14.39 30.45
C SER A 154 7.47 -13.19 31.31
N LEU A 155 6.63 -12.73 32.25
CA LEU A 155 7.00 -11.64 33.17
C LEU A 155 8.10 -12.05 34.15
N PHE A 156 8.23 -13.35 34.45
CA PHE A 156 9.25 -13.89 35.36
C PHE A 156 10.64 -14.00 34.70
N GLN A 157 10.76 -13.74 33.41
CA GLN A 157 12.05 -13.64 32.72
C GLN A 157 12.61 -12.22 32.82
N MET A 158 13.69 -12.07 33.59
CA MET A 158 14.32 -10.77 33.79
C MET A 158 15.84 -10.87 33.97
N GLN A 159 16.48 -9.71 34.14
CA GLN A 159 17.89 -9.58 34.48
C GLN A 159 18.10 -8.33 35.32
N LEU A 160 18.89 -8.44 36.39
CA LEU A 160 19.11 -7.31 37.30
C LEU A 160 20.19 -6.33 36.81
N SER A 161 21.05 -6.75 35.89
CA SER A 161 22.12 -5.93 35.32
C SER A 161 21.72 -5.29 33.99
N SER A 162 22.28 -4.10 33.71
CA SER A 162 22.13 -3.44 32.40
C SER A 162 22.84 -4.24 31.31
N GLY A 163 22.24 -4.31 30.13
CA GLY A 163 22.82 -5.01 28.99
C GLY A 163 21.80 -5.29 27.88
N THR A 164 22.30 -5.69 26.72
CA THR A 164 21.47 -6.08 25.58
C THR A 164 21.69 -7.56 25.29
N THR A 165 20.60 -8.31 25.16
CA THR A 165 20.63 -9.76 24.88
C THR A 165 19.44 -10.13 23.99
N ASN A 166 19.49 -11.31 23.37
CA ASN A 166 18.31 -11.93 22.77
C ASN A 166 17.61 -12.79 23.81
N GLU A 167 16.29 -12.82 23.75
CA GLU A 167 15.43 -13.51 24.69
C GLU A 167 14.25 -14.14 23.97
N VAL A 168 13.91 -15.37 24.35
CA VAL A 168 12.71 -16.07 23.89
C VAL A 168 11.64 -15.94 24.96
N ASP A 169 10.48 -15.38 24.60
CA ASP A 169 9.29 -15.35 25.44
C ASP A 169 8.02 -15.46 24.58
N ILE A 170 6.85 -15.13 25.14
CA ILE A 170 5.57 -15.11 24.40
C ILE A 170 5.64 -14.39 23.05
N SER A 171 6.47 -13.35 22.92
CA SER A 171 6.61 -12.54 21.70
C SER A 171 7.54 -13.16 20.63
N GLY A 172 8.17 -14.30 20.92
CA GLY A 172 9.18 -14.93 20.06
C GLY A 172 10.61 -14.65 20.52
N ASP A 173 11.58 -14.85 19.63
CA ASP A 173 13.00 -14.51 19.85
C ASP A 173 13.25 -13.04 19.50
N CYS A 174 13.42 -12.19 20.50
CA CYS A 174 13.51 -10.74 20.35
C CYS A 174 14.80 -10.17 20.97
N LYS A 175 15.30 -9.08 20.39
CA LYS A 175 16.35 -8.27 21.01
C LYS A 175 15.78 -7.43 22.15
N VAL A 176 16.37 -7.57 23.33
CA VAL A 176 15.93 -6.92 24.58
C VAL A 176 17.07 -6.10 25.16
N THR A 177 16.75 -4.93 25.69
CA THR A 177 17.70 -4.06 26.41
C THR A 177 17.22 -3.85 27.84
N TYR A 178 18.09 -4.12 28.80
CA TYR A 178 17.88 -3.86 30.22
C TYR A 178 18.60 -2.59 30.65
N GLN A 179 17.90 -1.75 31.41
CA GLN A 179 18.42 -0.56 32.06
C GLN A 179 18.16 -0.71 33.57
N ALA A 180 19.21 -1.05 34.31
CA ALA A 180 19.17 -1.17 35.76
C ALA A 180 19.39 0.20 36.41
N HIS A 181 18.50 0.55 37.32
CA HIS A 181 18.57 1.69 38.23
C HIS A 181 18.49 1.18 39.68
N GLN A 182 18.67 2.06 40.68
CA GLN A 182 18.68 1.68 42.10
C GLN A 182 17.41 0.93 42.52
N ASP A 183 16.22 1.49 42.22
CA ASP A 183 14.94 0.93 42.70
C ASP A 183 14.10 0.26 41.59
N LYS A 184 14.65 0.16 40.37
CA LYS A 184 13.93 -0.41 39.23
C LYS A 184 14.85 -0.93 38.13
N VAL A 185 14.36 -1.92 37.41
CA VAL A 185 14.94 -2.36 36.14
C VAL A 185 13.91 -2.16 35.03
N THR A 186 14.34 -1.54 33.92
CA THR A 186 13.50 -1.36 32.74
C THR A 186 13.95 -2.29 31.63
N LYS A 187 13.06 -3.18 31.19
CA LYS A 187 13.23 -4.08 30.05
C LYS A 187 12.52 -3.48 28.83
N ILE A 188 13.29 -3.13 27.80
CA ILE A 188 12.77 -2.58 26.55
C ILE A 188 12.93 -3.63 25.46
N LYS A 189 11.82 -4.03 24.85
CA LYS A 189 11.81 -5.04 23.79
C LYS A 189 11.69 -4.36 22.41
N ALA A 190 12.63 -4.67 21.52
CA ALA A 190 12.60 -4.20 20.14
C ALA A 190 11.70 -5.12 19.31
N LEU A 191 10.40 -4.79 19.22
CA LEU A 191 9.38 -5.66 18.62
C LEU A 191 9.59 -5.92 17.12
N ASP A 192 10.27 -5.03 16.41
CA ASP A 192 10.61 -5.19 15.00
C ASP A 192 11.72 -6.24 14.77
N SER A 193 12.45 -6.63 15.83
CA SER A 193 13.50 -7.65 15.77
C SER A 193 13.00 -9.06 16.11
N CYS A 194 11.74 -9.19 16.56
CA CYS A 194 11.18 -10.45 17.02
C CYS A 194 11.00 -11.44 15.88
N LYS A 195 11.57 -12.65 16.03
CA LYS A 195 11.35 -13.77 15.11
C LYS A 195 10.19 -14.60 15.62
N ILE A 196 9.05 -14.49 14.94
CA ILE A 196 7.85 -15.27 15.18
C ILE A 196 7.09 -15.42 13.85
N GLU A 197 6.65 -16.64 13.54
CA GLU A 197 5.85 -16.87 12.33
C GLU A 197 4.45 -16.29 12.52
N ARG A 198 4.14 -15.22 11.81
CA ARG A 198 2.83 -14.58 11.77
C ARG A 198 2.50 -14.16 10.35
N ALA A 199 1.23 -14.32 9.98
CA ALA A 199 0.75 -13.84 8.71
C ALA A 199 0.70 -12.30 8.73
N GLY A 200 1.20 -11.69 7.66
CA GLY A 200 1.09 -10.26 7.48
C GLY A 200 1.77 -9.80 6.21
N PHE A 201 1.30 -8.68 5.70
CA PHE A 201 1.84 -8.02 4.53
C PHE A 201 1.56 -6.52 4.61
N THR A 202 2.43 -5.76 3.98
CA THR A 202 2.28 -4.31 3.82
C THR A 202 2.98 -3.89 2.55
N THR A 203 2.38 -2.95 1.82
CA THR A 203 3.08 -2.36 0.67
C THR A 203 4.29 -1.56 1.14
N PRO A 204 5.46 -1.66 0.48
CA PRO A 204 6.62 -0.83 0.76
C PRO A 204 6.48 0.60 0.22
N HIS A 205 5.48 0.86 -0.64
CA HIS A 205 5.27 2.17 -1.23
C HIS A 205 4.76 3.15 -0.18
N GLN A 206 5.50 4.24 0.08
CA GLN A 206 5.15 5.17 1.17
C GLN A 206 3.75 5.78 1.00
N VAL A 207 3.35 6.15 -0.22
CA VAL A 207 2.05 6.81 -0.44
C VAL A 207 0.85 5.94 -0.09
N LEU A 208 0.86 4.67 -0.54
CA LEU A 208 -0.20 3.70 -0.30
C LEU A 208 0.05 2.87 0.98
N GLY A 209 1.13 3.17 1.70
CA GLY A 209 1.60 2.41 2.85
C GLY A 209 0.93 2.80 4.16
N VAL A 210 1.10 1.92 5.14
CA VAL A 210 0.66 2.13 6.53
C VAL A 210 1.90 2.21 7.40
N THR A 211 2.04 3.30 8.14
CA THR A 211 3.10 3.42 9.15
C THR A 211 2.64 2.76 10.44
N SER A 212 3.42 1.79 10.91
CA SER A 212 3.23 1.11 12.19
C SER A 212 4.33 1.50 13.17
N LYS A 213 3.98 1.73 14.43
CA LYS A 213 4.92 1.96 15.53
C LYS A 213 4.59 1.02 16.68
N ALA A 214 5.59 0.31 17.17
CA ALA A 214 5.45 -0.65 18.24
C ALA A 214 6.44 -0.37 19.37
N THR A 215 5.98 -0.40 20.61
CA THR A 215 6.83 -0.26 21.80
C THR A 215 6.36 -1.24 22.87
N SER A 216 7.29 -2.01 23.47
CA SER A 216 7.02 -2.84 24.64
C SER A 216 8.06 -2.52 25.71
N VAL A 217 7.56 -2.08 26.87
CA VAL A 217 8.38 -1.69 28.01
C VAL A 217 7.83 -2.37 29.26
N THR A 218 8.68 -3.14 29.92
CA THR A 218 8.39 -3.79 31.20
C THR A 218 9.27 -3.20 32.29
N THR A 219 8.67 -2.63 33.32
CA THR A 219 9.35 -2.05 34.49
C THR A 219 9.20 -2.97 35.68
N TYR A 220 10.32 -3.40 36.24
CA TYR A 220 10.41 -4.19 37.46
C TYR A 220 10.75 -3.24 38.60
N LYS A 221 9.89 -3.12 39.61
CA LYS A 221 10.16 -2.37 40.84
C LYS A 221 10.88 -3.27 41.82
N ILE A 222 11.97 -2.77 42.38
CA ILE A 222 12.85 -3.51 43.27
C ILE A 222 12.83 -2.81 44.64
N GLU A 223 12.57 -3.57 45.69
CA GLU A 223 12.69 -3.16 47.10
C GLU A 223 13.53 -4.21 47.82
N ASP A 224 14.55 -3.79 48.57
CA ASP A 224 15.47 -4.67 49.30
C ASP A 224 16.09 -5.79 48.43
N SER A 225 16.42 -5.45 47.18
CA SER A 225 16.94 -6.39 46.15
C SER A 225 15.95 -7.46 45.67
N PHE A 226 14.66 -7.37 46.03
CA PHE A 226 13.59 -8.24 45.54
C PHE A 226 12.60 -7.50 44.63
N VAL A 227 12.06 -8.21 43.64
CA VAL A 227 11.02 -7.65 42.76
C VAL A 227 9.67 -7.66 43.48
N VAL A 228 9.14 -6.48 43.78
CA VAL A 228 7.83 -6.30 44.43
C VAL A 228 6.70 -6.09 43.43
N ALA A 229 6.99 -5.52 42.26
CA ALA A 229 5.99 -5.32 41.22
C ALA A 229 6.58 -5.34 39.81
N VAL A 230 5.78 -5.78 38.84
CA VAL A 230 6.08 -5.76 37.41
C VAL A 230 4.96 -5.04 36.67
N LEU A 231 5.33 -4.00 35.92
CA LEU A 231 4.41 -3.20 35.12
C LEU A 231 4.85 -3.28 33.66
N SER A 232 4.04 -3.88 32.80
CA SER A 232 4.30 -3.91 31.36
C SER A 232 3.29 -3.06 30.61
N GLU A 233 3.78 -2.26 29.66
CA GLU A 233 2.96 -1.54 28.71
C GLU A 233 3.46 -1.83 27.29
N GLU A 234 2.57 -2.37 26.47
CA GLU A 234 2.77 -2.56 25.04
C GLU A 234 1.83 -1.63 24.27
N ILE A 235 2.40 -0.83 23.38
CA ILE A 235 1.66 0.08 22.49
C ILE A 235 1.93 -0.34 21.06
N ARG A 236 0.85 -0.50 20.29
CA ARG A 236 0.88 -0.69 18.84
C ARG A 236 0.04 0.41 18.22
N ALA A 237 0.61 1.22 17.36
CA ALA A 237 -0.10 2.30 16.67
C ALA A 237 0.05 2.12 15.16
N LEU A 238 -1.05 2.22 14.44
CA LEU A 238 -1.11 2.18 12.98
C LEU A 238 -1.72 3.47 12.45
N ARG A 239 -1.23 3.93 11.31
CA ARG A 239 -1.77 5.10 10.63
C ARG A 239 -1.55 4.98 9.12
N LEU A 240 -2.61 5.24 8.36
CA LEU A 240 -2.50 5.33 6.91
C LEU A 240 -1.75 6.61 6.53
N ASN A 241 -0.76 6.48 5.64
CA ASN A 241 0.09 7.61 5.23
C ASN A 241 -0.70 8.64 4.42
N PHE A 242 -1.51 8.17 3.46
CA PHE A 242 -2.35 9.02 2.63
C PHE A 242 -3.42 9.80 3.41
N LEU A 243 -4.11 9.14 4.33
CA LEU A 243 -5.19 9.74 5.10
C LEU A 243 -4.98 9.51 6.59
N GLN A 244 -4.34 10.49 7.25
CA GLN A 244 -3.93 10.37 8.65
C GLN A 244 -5.09 10.26 9.66
N SER A 245 -6.33 10.58 9.26
CA SER A 245 -7.52 10.39 10.10
C SER A 245 -7.88 8.91 10.27
N ILE A 246 -7.39 8.03 9.39
CA ILE A 246 -7.48 6.58 9.54
C ILE A 246 -6.26 6.13 10.34
N ALA A 247 -6.45 6.13 11.65
CA ALA A 247 -5.44 5.74 12.62
C ALA A 247 -6.06 4.92 13.75
N GLY A 248 -5.24 4.09 14.37
CA GLY A 248 -5.67 3.24 15.46
C GLY A 248 -4.52 2.87 16.38
N LYS A 249 -4.85 2.63 17.65
CA LYS A 249 -3.90 2.36 18.73
C LYS A 249 -4.42 1.23 19.61
N ILE A 250 -3.57 0.23 19.84
CA ILE A 250 -3.74 -0.78 20.88
C ILE A 250 -2.82 -0.40 22.03
N VAL A 251 -3.37 -0.40 23.24
CA VAL A 251 -2.59 -0.32 24.47
C VAL A 251 -2.92 -1.55 25.30
N SER A 252 -1.92 -2.40 25.53
CA SER A 252 -2.01 -3.58 26.38
C SER A 252 -1.16 -3.36 27.62
N ARG A 253 -1.75 -3.53 28.80
CA ARG A 253 -1.07 -3.38 30.08
C ARG A 253 -1.11 -4.68 30.86
N GLN A 254 -0.01 -4.95 31.56
CA GLN A 254 0.09 -6.01 32.55
C GLN A 254 0.60 -5.43 33.86
N LYS A 255 0.03 -5.90 34.96
CA LYS A 255 0.38 -5.49 36.31
C LYS A 255 0.43 -6.73 37.19
N LEU A 256 1.59 -6.99 37.77
CA LEU A 256 1.83 -8.07 38.72
C LEU A 256 2.39 -7.46 40.01
N GLU A 257 1.74 -7.67 41.14
CA GLU A 257 2.17 -7.12 42.44
C GLU A 257 2.24 -8.20 43.48
N LEU A 258 3.33 -8.23 44.25
CA LEU A 258 3.46 -9.06 45.44
C LEU A 258 2.60 -8.46 46.57
N LYS A 259 1.75 -9.28 47.20
CA LYS A 259 0.95 -8.88 48.36
C LYS A 259 1.53 -9.37 49.67
N THR A 260 1.87 -10.66 49.74
CA THR A 260 2.42 -11.29 50.94
C THR A 260 3.16 -12.58 50.60
N THR A 261 3.87 -13.14 51.58
CA THR A 261 4.54 -14.44 51.49
C THR A 261 4.08 -15.35 52.63
N GLU A 262 3.62 -16.55 52.28
CA GLU A 262 3.18 -17.59 53.22
C GLU A 262 4.19 -18.75 53.27
N ALA A 263 4.01 -19.69 54.20
CA ALA A 263 4.78 -20.94 54.20
C ALA A 263 4.29 -21.86 53.07
N SER A 264 5.21 -22.52 52.37
CA SER A 264 4.92 -23.34 51.18
C SER A 264 5.33 -24.80 51.35
N VAL A 265 5.09 -25.57 50.28
CA VAL A 265 5.54 -26.96 50.13
C VAL A 265 7.07 -27.02 50.19
N ARG A 266 7.59 -28.03 50.90
CA ARG A 266 9.04 -28.29 50.96
C ARG A 266 9.60 -28.60 49.59
N LEU A 267 10.83 -28.12 49.33
CA LEU A 267 11.58 -28.43 48.12
C LEU A 267 11.63 -29.95 47.85
N LYS A 268 11.38 -30.35 46.61
CA LYS A 268 11.49 -31.75 46.20
C LYS A 268 12.95 -32.12 45.95
N PRO A 269 13.49 -33.19 46.57
CA PRO A 269 14.87 -33.61 46.33
C PRO A 269 15.00 -34.32 44.98
N GLY A 270 16.05 -34.00 44.22
CA GLY A 270 16.42 -34.73 43.00
C GLY A 270 17.54 -34.06 42.21
N LYS A 271 18.28 -34.85 41.42
CA LYS A 271 19.42 -34.36 40.63
C LYS A 271 19.01 -33.72 39.30
N GLN A 272 17.89 -34.17 38.70
CA GLN A 272 17.45 -33.70 37.39
C GLN A 272 16.03 -33.14 37.45
N VAL A 273 15.85 -31.95 36.85
CA VAL A 273 14.55 -31.25 36.74
C VAL A 273 13.47 -32.14 36.11
N ALA A 274 13.81 -32.89 35.06
CA ALA A 274 12.87 -33.77 34.36
C ALA A 274 12.26 -34.85 35.27
N ALA A 275 13.03 -35.39 36.22
CA ALA A 275 12.54 -36.37 37.19
C ALA A 275 11.56 -35.72 38.18
N ILE A 276 11.84 -34.48 38.61
CA ILE A 276 10.95 -33.71 39.49
C ILE A 276 9.62 -33.43 38.79
N ILE A 277 9.64 -33.01 37.53
CA ILE A 277 8.43 -32.70 36.76
C ILE A 277 7.54 -33.94 36.65
N LYS A 278 8.11 -35.09 36.27
CA LYS A 278 7.37 -36.38 36.23
C LYS A 278 6.81 -36.78 37.60
N ALA A 279 7.52 -36.46 38.69
CA ALA A 279 7.10 -36.73 40.06
C ALA A 279 6.09 -35.69 40.62
N VAL A 280 5.93 -34.54 39.98
CA VAL A 280 4.86 -33.58 40.30
C VAL A 280 3.57 -34.02 39.62
N ASP A 281 3.62 -34.25 38.31
CA ASP A 281 2.52 -34.85 37.54
C ASP A 281 3.10 -35.34 36.20
N SER A 282 2.89 -36.61 35.87
CA SER A 282 3.39 -37.20 34.62
C SER A 282 2.71 -36.65 33.37
N LYS A 283 1.60 -35.92 33.52
CA LYS A 283 0.87 -35.25 32.44
C LYS A 283 1.51 -33.93 31.98
N TYR A 284 2.50 -33.40 32.72
CA TYR A 284 3.23 -32.23 32.25
C TYR A 284 4.08 -32.56 31.03
N THR A 285 3.98 -31.69 30.04
CA THR A 285 4.76 -31.78 28.81
C THR A 285 5.45 -30.45 28.54
N ALA A 286 6.68 -30.52 28.01
CA ALA A 286 7.40 -29.34 27.56
C ALA A 286 6.67 -28.78 26.33
N ILE A 287 6.25 -27.52 26.41
CA ILE A 287 5.61 -26.83 25.28
C ILE A 287 6.28 -25.45 25.08
N PRO A 288 6.32 -24.93 23.84
CA PRO A 288 6.97 -23.66 23.58
C PRO A 288 6.37 -22.51 24.40
N ILE A 289 7.23 -21.65 24.96
CA ILE A 289 6.82 -20.40 25.64
C ILE A 289 6.27 -19.37 24.64
N VAL A 290 6.66 -19.47 23.36
CA VAL A 290 6.24 -18.59 22.28
C VAL A 290 4.75 -18.75 22.02
N GLY A 291 4.04 -17.62 21.83
CA GLY A 291 2.61 -17.63 21.58
C GLY A 291 2.23 -18.40 20.31
N GLN A 292 1.15 -19.14 20.38
CA GLN A 292 0.65 -19.94 19.25
C GLN A 292 -0.53 -19.26 18.57
N VAL A 293 -0.64 -19.42 17.25
CA VAL A 293 -1.78 -18.91 16.48
C VAL A 293 -3.02 -19.75 16.82
N PHE A 294 -4.16 -19.08 16.96
CA PHE A 294 -5.45 -19.76 17.02
C PHE A 294 -6.44 -19.10 16.07
N GLN A 295 -7.31 -19.92 15.50
CA GLN A 295 -8.42 -19.46 14.67
C GLN A 295 -9.69 -19.38 15.52
N SER A 296 -10.38 -18.25 15.42
CA SER A 296 -11.73 -18.10 15.95
C SER A 296 -12.67 -18.95 15.09
N LYS A 297 -13.11 -20.12 15.59
CA LYS A 297 -14.15 -20.91 14.92
C LYS A 297 -15.44 -20.09 14.90
N CYS A 298 -15.80 -19.55 13.74
CA CYS A 298 -17.09 -18.88 13.60
C CYS A 298 -18.20 -19.94 13.57
N LYS A 299 -19.03 -19.99 14.61
CA LYS A 299 -20.24 -20.84 14.62
C LYS A 299 -21.38 -20.08 13.93
N GLY A 300 -21.89 -20.62 12.83
CA GLY A 300 -23.01 -20.05 12.08
C GLY A 300 -22.65 -18.83 11.21
N CYS A 301 -21.38 -18.69 10.80
CA CYS A 301 -21.05 -17.79 9.70
C CYS A 301 -21.59 -18.36 8.38
N PRO A 302 -22.06 -17.51 7.46
CA PRO A 302 -22.50 -17.96 6.15
C PRO A 302 -21.35 -18.61 5.39
N SER A 303 -21.69 -19.56 4.51
CA SER A 303 -20.74 -20.11 3.54
C SER A 303 -20.29 -19.04 2.53
N LEU A 304 -19.21 -19.30 1.79
CA LEU A 304 -18.72 -18.36 0.77
C LEU A 304 -19.81 -18.07 -0.30
N SER A 305 -20.57 -19.09 -0.69
CA SER A 305 -21.67 -18.97 -1.66
C SER A 305 -22.85 -18.15 -1.13
N GLU A 306 -23.25 -18.35 0.13
CA GLU A 306 -24.27 -17.54 0.79
C GLU A 306 -23.84 -16.07 0.89
N HIS A 307 -22.59 -15.83 1.25
CA HIS A 307 -22.06 -14.47 1.32
C HIS A 307 -22.05 -13.82 -0.07
N TRP A 308 -21.59 -14.53 -1.09
CA TRP A 308 -21.59 -14.07 -2.48
C TRP A 308 -23.00 -13.71 -2.99
N GLN A 309 -23.99 -14.59 -2.76
CA GLN A 309 -25.39 -14.34 -3.14
C GLN A 309 -25.95 -13.07 -2.49
N SER A 310 -25.52 -12.74 -1.27
CA SER A 310 -25.97 -11.54 -0.57
C SER A 310 -25.40 -10.24 -1.17
N ILE A 311 -24.17 -10.29 -1.71
CA ILE A 311 -23.45 -9.09 -2.16
C ILE A 311 -23.51 -8.86 -3.67
N ARG A 312 -23.71 -9.91 -4.49
CA ARG A 312 -23.63 -9.82 -5.97
C ARG A 312 -24.52 -8.73 -6.57
N LYS A 313 -25.67 -8.45 -5.93
CA LYS A 313 -26.60 -7.38 -6.34
C LYS A 313 -25.99 -5.98 -6.28
N HIS A 314 -25.03 -5.75 -5.38
CA HIS A 314 -24.32 -4.48 -5.23
C HIS A 314 -23.15 -4.35 -6.21
N LEU A 315 -22.70 -5.46 -6.81
CA LEU A 315 -21.57 -5.51 -7.74
C LEU A 315 -22.01 -5.47 -9.21
N GLN A 316 -23.28 -5.13 -9.48
CA GLN A 316 -23.78 -4.93 -10.83
C GLN A 316 -23.01 -3.80 -11.54
N PRO A 317 -22.74 -3.91 -12.85
CA PRO A 317 -21.97 -2.90 -13.61
C PRO A 317 -22.46 -1.46 -13.44
N ASP A 318 -23.77 -1.25 -13.34
CA ASP A 318 -24.39 0.07 -13.18
C ASP A 318 -24.17 0.68 -11.79
N ASN A 319 -23.94 -0.16 -10.78
CA ASN A 319 -23.77 0.24 -9.39
C ASN A 319 -22.31 0.37 -8.97
N LEU A 320 -21.34 0.06 -9.83
CA LEU A 320 -19.91 0.07 -9.46
C LEU A 320 -19.41 1.45 -9.03
N SER A 321 -20.03 2.52 -9.53
CA SER A 321 -19.71 3.90 -9.15
C SER A 321 -20.22 4.31 -7.77
N LYS A 322 -20.87 3.41 -7.02
CA LYS A 322 -21.35 3.65 -5.65
C LYS A 322 -20.38 3.08 -4.61
N ALA A 323 -20.24 3.76 -3.48
CA ALA A 323 -19.39 3.31 -2.36
C ALA A 323 -19.82 1.94 -1.79
N GLU A 324 -21.10 1.56 -1.91
CA GLU A 324 -21.60 0.26 -1.46
C GLU A 324 -20.98 -0.91 -2.25
N ALA A 325 -20.76 -0.76 -3.56
CA ALA A 325 -20.11 -1.78 -4.37
C ALA A 325 -18.68 -2.06 -3.87
N VAL A 326 -17.91 -1.00 -3.62
CA VAL A 326 -16.55 -1.11 -3.08
C VAL A 326 -16.56 -1.72 -1.67
N ARG A 327 -17.56 -1.41 -0.85
CA ARG A 327 -17.73 -2.02 0.48
C ARG A 327 -17.96 -3.52 0.41
N SER A 328 -18.87 -3.95 -0.47
CA SER A 328 -19.14 -5.37 -0.73
C SER A 328 -17.91 -6.09 -1.26
N PHE A 329 -17.18 -5.46 -2.19
CA PHE A 329 -15.92 -5.97 -2.74
C PHE A 329 -14.86 -6.24 -1.65
N LEU A 330 -14.56 -5.24 -0.81
CA LEU A 330 -13.57 -5.38 0.27
C LEU A 330 -13.99 -6.44 1.31
N ALA A 331 -15.28 -6.47 1.67
CA ALA A 331 -15.80 -7.47 2.61
C ALA A 331 -15.66 -8.91 2.07
N PHE A 332 -15.90 -9.10 0.77
CA PHE A 332 -15.79 -10.40 0.12
C PHE A 332 -14.34 -10.91 0.05
N ILE A 333 -13.39 -10.02 -0.24
CA ILE A 333 -11.95 -10.36 -0.27
C ILE A 333 -11.49 -10.97 1.06
N LYS A 334 -11.96 -10.44 2.20
CA LYS A 334 -11.63 -11.01 3.53
C LYS A 334 -12.09 -12.46 3.68
N HIS A 335 -13.24 -12.82 3.10
CA HIS A 335 -13.75 -14.20 3.13
C HIS A 335 -13.00 -15.10 2.14
N LEU A 336 -12.71 -14.59 0.93
CA LEU A 336 -11.92 -15.30 -0.09
C LEU A 336 -10.54 -15.70 0.44
N ARG A 337 -9.88 -14.85 1.24
CA ARG A 337 -8.58 -15.15 1.86
C ARG A 337 -8.58 -16.36 2.80
N THR A 338 -9.76 -16.80 3.24
CA THR A 338 -9.92 -17.96 4.12
C THR A 338 -10.58 -19.15 3.42
N ALA A 339 -11.00 -18.99 2.17
CA ALA A 339 -11.69 -20.02 1.40
C ALA A 339 -10.69 -20.92 0.67
N LYS A 340 -11.15 -22.13 0.32
CA LYS A 340 -10.37 -23.12 -0.44
C LYS A 340 -10.61 -23.01 -1.94
N LYS A 341 -9.66 -23.54 -2.73
CA LYS A 341 -9.73 -23.57 -4.19
C LYS A 341 -11.07 -24.06 -4.74
N GLU A 342 -11.61 -25.18 -4.24
CA GLU A 342 -12.82 -25.80 -4.79
C GLU A 342 -14.06 -24.93 -4.61
N GLU A 343 -14.19 -24.29 -3.44
CA GLU A 343 -15.31 -23.39 -3.11
C GLU A 343 -15.29 -22.14 -4.01
N ILE A 344 -14.10 -21.58 -4.24
CA ILE A 344 -13.91 -20.42 -5.12
C ILE A 344 -14.25 -20.79 -6.57
N LEU A 345 -13.75 -21.92 -7.05
CA LEU A 345 -13.98 -22.40 -8.41
C LEU A 345 -15.47 -22.71 -8.67
N GLN A 346 -16.19 -23.22 -7.67
CA GLN A 346 -17.62 -23.47 -7.78
C GLN A 346 -18.42 -22.17 -8.01
N ILE A 347 -18.07 -21.08 -7.31
CA ILE A 347 -18.75 -19.79 -7.48
C ILE A 347 -18.42 -19.18 -8.85
N LEU A 348 -17.16 -19.24 -9.29
CA LEU A 348 -16.76 -18.75 -10.60
C LEU A 348 -17.52 -19.43 -11.76
N LYS A 349 -17.71 -20.75 -11.67
CA LYS A 349 -18.43 -21.53 -12.70
C LYS A 349 -19.94 -21.31 -12.70
N ALA A 350 -20.52 -20.88 -11.58
CA ALA A 350 -21.96 -20.74 -11.42
C ALA A 350 -22.48 -19.33 -11.73
N GLU A 351 -21.61 -18.33 -11.89
CA GLU A 351 -22.01 -16.93 -12.01
C GLU A 351 -22.37 -16.51 -13.45
N ASN A 352 -23.21 -15.48 -13.57
CA ASN A 352 -23.62 -14.90 -14.84
C ASN A 352 -22.51 -14.05 -15.49
N LYS A 353 -22.61 -13.86 -16.81
CA LYS A 353 -21.60 -13.11 -17.58
C LYS A 353 -21.46 -11.63 -17.16
N GLU A 354 -22.50 -11.03 -16.57
CA GLU A 354 -22.54 -9.60 -16.23
C GLU A 354 -21.74 -9.24 -14.98
N VAL A 355 -21.79 -10.09 -13.94
CA VAL A 355 -21.12 -9.86 -12.64
C VAL A 355 -19.80 -10.62 -12.52
N LEU A 356 -19.57 -11.60 -13.41
CA LEU A 356 -18.35 -12.39 -13.46
C LEU A 356 -17.05 -11.55 -13.52
N PRO A 357 -16.95 -10.42 -14.27
CA PRO A 357 -15.77 -9.56 -14.23
C PRO A 357 -15.41 -9.05 -12.82
N GLN A 358 -16.41 -8.65 -12.03
CA GLN A 358 -16.26 -8.14 -10.66
C GLN A 358 -15.87 -9.27 -9.70
N LEU A 359 -16.37 -10.48 -9.94
CA LEU A 359 -15.94 -11.66 -9.20
C LEU A 359 -14.47 -12.00 -9.51
N VAL A 360 -14.03 -11.90 -10.77
CA VAL A 360 -12.63 -12.07 -11.16
C VAL A 360 -11.74 -11.03 -10.48
N ASP A 361 -12.16 -9.75 -10.45
CA ASP A 361 -11.46 -8.68 -9.73
C ASP A 361 -11.26 -9.06 -8.23
N ALA A 362 -12.31 -9.59 -7.59
CA ALA A 362 -12.27 -9.95 -6.16
C ALA A 362 -11.42 -11.19 -5.86
N VAL A 363 -11.57 -12.26 -6.65
CA VAL A 363 -10.81 -13.50 -6.49
C VAL A 363 -9.32 -13.24 -6.69
N THR A 364 -8.96 -12.46 -7.72
CA THR A 364 -7.56 -12.13 -7.99
C THR A 364 -6.97 -11.21 -6.91
N SER A 365 -7.77 -10.27 -6.37
CA SER A 365 -7.35 -9.37 -5.29
C SER A 365 -7.15 -10.08 -3.94
N ALA A 366 -7.68 -11.30 -3.76
CA ALA A 366 -7.50 -12.09 -2.55
C ALA A 366 -6.03 -12.43 -2.29
N GLN A 367 -5.24 -12.67 -3.35
CA GLN A 367 -3.80 -12.89 -3.32
C GLN A 367 -3.37 -14.07 -2.43
N THR A 368 -4.12 -15.17 -2.46
CA THR A 368 -3.75 -16.45 -1.81
C THR A 368 -3.44 -17.53 -2.85
N PRO A 369 -2.62 -18.55 -2.54
CA PRO A 369 -2.35 -19.66 -3.45
C PRO A 369 -3.62 -20.34 -3.96
N ASP A 370 -4.57 -20.65 -3.05
CA ASP A 370 -5.88 -21.23 -3.39
C ASP A 370 -6.68 -20.37 -4.38
N SER A 371 -6.67 -19.03 -4.19
CA SER A 371 -7.39 -18.11 -5.07
C SER A 371 -6.74 -17.99 -6.45
N LEU A 372 -5.41 -18.00 -6.51
CA LEU A 372 -4.64 -17.94 -7.74
C LEU A 372 -4.83 -19.22 -8.57
N ASP A 373 -4.72 -20.38 -7.93
CA ASP A 373 -4.96 -21.66 -8.60
C ASP A 373 -6.39 -21.78 -9.11
N ALA A 374 -7.39 -21.34 -8.32
CA ALA A 374 -8.78 -21.37 -8.74
C ALA A 374 -9.03 -20.51 -9.99
N ILE A 375 -8.48 -19.29 -10.05
CA ILE A 375 -8.68 -18.41 -11.21
C ILE A 375 -7.89 -18.85 -12.43
N LEU A 376 -6.69 -19.41 -12.26
CA LEU A 376 -5.88 -19.93 -13.36
C LEU A 376 -6.44 -21.21 -13.98
N ASP A 377 -7.15 -22.03 -13.20
CA ASP A 377 -7.91 -23.19 -13.67
C ASP A 377 -9.22 -22.79 -14.36
N PHE A 378 -9.81 -21.66 -13.96
CA PHE A 378 -11.03 -21.13 -14.57
C PHE A 378 -10.79 -20.44 -15.92
N LEU A 379 -9.68 -19.69 -16.05
CA LEU A 379 -9.38 -18.91 -17.25
C LEU A 379 -8.61 -19.73 -18.30
N ASP A 380 -9.22 -19.87 -19.48
CA ASP A 380 -8.56 -20.41 -20.66
C ASP A 380 -8.01 -19.31 -21.56
N PHE A 381 -6.69 -19.09 -21.51
CA PHE A 381 -5.96 -18.11 -22.34
C PHE A 381 -5.92 -18.46 -23.83
N LYS A 382 -6.34 -19.67 -24.23
CA LYS A 382 -6.47 -20.07 -25.63
C LYS A 382 -7.80 -19.64 -26.24
N SER A 383 -8.82 -19.41 -25.39
CA SER A 383 -10.14 -19.00 -25.82
C SER A 383 -10.20 -17.50 -26.12
N THR A 384 -10.85 -17.15 -27.24
CA THR A 384 -11.16 -15.76 -27.62
C THR A 384 -12.47 -15.25 -27.01
N GLU A 385 -13.28 -16.13 -26.40
CA GLU A 385 -14.56 -15.74 -25.79
C GLU A 385 -14.40 -15.12 -24.40
N SER A 386 -13.27 -15.36 -23.73
CA SER A 386 -13.01 -14.92 -22.35
C SER A 386 -12.03 -13.76 -22.22
N VAL A 387 -11.76 -13.03 -23.32
CA VAL A 387 -10.77 -11.93 -23.38
C VAL A 387 -10.99 -10.88 -22.29
N ILE A 388 -12.24 -10.48 -22.03
CA ILE A 388 -12.57 -9.49 -20.99
C ILE A 388 -12.15 -9.99 -19.60
N LEU A 389 -12.40 -11.26 -19.28
CA LEU A 389 -12.07 -11.85 -17.97
C LEU A 389 -10.56 -12.02 -17.81
N GLN A 390 -9.87 -12.43 -18.89
CA GLN A 390 -8.42 -12.49 -18.93
C GLN A 390 -7.80 -11.11 -18.66
N GLU A 391 -8.32 -10.07 -19.29
CA GLU A 391 -7.86 -8.69 -19.09
C GLU A 391 -8.10 -8.20 -17.66
N ARG A 392 -9.27 -8.47 -17.07
CA ARG A 392 -9.56 -8.17 -15.65
C ARG A 392 -8.59 -8.84 -14.69
N PHE A 393 -8.36 -10.15 -14.89
CA PHE A 393 -7.38 -10.90 -14.11
C PHE A 393 -5.98 -10.28 -14.21
N LEU A 394 -5.53 -9.91 -15.41
CA LEU A 394 -4.21 -9.32 -15.61
C LEU A 394 -4.10 -7.94 -14.95
N TYR A 395 -5.11 -7.08 -15.09
CA TYR A 395 -5.11 -5.79 -14.41
C TYR A 395 -5.12 -5.95 -12.89
N ALA A 396 -5.95 -6.84 -12.33
CA ALA A 396 -5.93 -7.12 -10.90
C ALA A 396 -4.55 -7.63 -10.42
N CYS A 397 -3.89 -8.50 -11.20
CA CYS A 397 -2.49 -8.90 -10.95
C CYS A 397 -1.53 -7.71 -10.95
N ALA A 398 -1.69 -6.78 -11.90
CA ALA A 398 -0.85 -5.60 -12.00
C ALA A 398 -1.00 -4.67 -10.78
N PHE A 399 -2.21 -4.57 -10.24
CA PHE A 399 -2.53 -3.78 -9.05
C PHE A 399 -2.35 -4.54 -7.72
N ALA A 400 -1.93 -5.80 -7.75
CA ALA A 400 -1.66 -6.60 -6.56
C ALA A 400 -0.83 -5.82 -5.52
N SER A 401 -1.34 -5.78 -4.30
CA SER A 401 -0.79 -4.98 -3.20
C SER A 401 0.51 -5.59 -2.64
N HIS A 402 0.63 -6.91 -2.66
CA HIS A 402 1.78 -7.67 -2.16
C HIS A 402 2.10 -8.88 -3.06
N PRO A 403 2.49 -8.64 -4.33
CA PRO A 403 2.79 -9.73 -5.26
C PRO A 403 3.98 -10.56 -4.77
N ASP A 404 3.94 -11.86 -5.05
CA ASP A 404 4.97 -12.82 -4.71
C ASP A 404 5.63 -13.46 -5.95
N GLU A 405 6.61 -14.33 -5.71
CA GLU A 405 7.30 -15.02 -6.80
C GLU A 405 6.40 -16.06 -7.49
N GLU A 406 5.41 -16.60 -6.79
CA GLU A 406 4.47 -17.61 -7.32
C GLU A 406 3.59 -17.02 -8.41
N LEU A 407 2.98 -15.85 -8.14
CA LEU A 407 2.22 -15.10 -9.14
C LEU A 407 3.06 -14.78 -10.38
N LEU A 408 4.30 -14.32 -10.20
CA LEU A 408 5.20 -14.03 -11.32
C LEU A 408 5.51 -15.29 -12.14
N ARG A 409 5.81 -16.42 -11.50
CA ARG A 409 6.07 -17.68 -12.20
C ARG A 409 4.85 -18.18 -12.96
N ALA A 410 3.65 -18.04 -12.39
CA ALA A 410 2.41 -18.36 -13.07
C ALA A 410 2.24 -17.57 -14.37
N LEU A 411 2.45 -16.24 -14.33
CA LEU A 411 2.38 -15.40 -15.53
C LEU A 411 3.47 -15.72 -16.56
N ILE A 412 4.71 -15.99 -16.13
CA ILE A 412 5.78 -16.44 -17.03
C ILE A 412 5.38 -17.74 -17.73
N SER A 413 4.84 -18.70 -16.98
CA SER A 413 4.38 -19.98 -17.54
C SER A 413 3.25 -19.78 -18.55
N LYS A 414 2.29 -18.89 -18.26
CA LYS A 414 1.22 -18.56 -19.21
C LYS A 414 1.77 -17.86 -20.45
N PHE A 415 2.73 -16.95 -20.33
CA PHE A 415 3.38 -16.27 -21.45
C PHE A 415 4.11 -17.24 -22.40
N LYS A 416 4.72 -18.31 -21.86
CA LYS A 416 5.35 -19.36 -22.67
C LYS A 416 4.35 -20.31 -23.34
N GLY A 417 3.09 -20.28 -22.91
CA GLY A 417 2.01 -21.04 -23.52
C GLY A 417 1.46 -20.41 -24.80
N SER A 418 0.35 -20.96 -25.29
CA SER A 418 -0.38 -20.45 -26.45
C SER A 418 -1.48 -19.47 -26.04
N PHE A 419 -1.71 -18.44 -26.86
CA PHE A 419 -2.75 -17.43 -26.65
C PHE A 419 -3.75 -17.43 -27.81
N GLY A 420 -5.03 -17.21 -27.48
CA GLY A 420 -6.08 -16.96 -28.49
C GLY A 420 -6.07 -15.53 -29.03
N SER A 421 -5.58 -14.57 -28.25
CA SER A 421 -5.50 -13.14 -28.60
C SER A 421 -4.09 -12.58 -28.37
N ASN A 422 -3.59 -11.82 -29.35
CA ASN A 422 -2.28 -11.17 -29.25
C ASN A 422 -2.30 -10.01 -28.23
N ASP A 423 -3.42 -9.31 -28.09
CA ASP A 423 -3.59 -8.22 -27.12
C ASP A 423 -3.45 -8.72 -25.68
N ILE A 424 -3.92 -9.94 -25.41
CA ILE A 424 -3.79 -10.59 -24.11
C ILE A 424 -2.35 -11.04 -23.89
N ARG A 425 -1.68 -11.58 -24.91
CA ARG A 425 -0.25 -11.90 -24.86
C ARG A 425 0.59 -10.66 -24.53
N GLU A 426 0.29 -9.53 -25.17
CA GLU A 426 0.93 -8.24 -24.89
C GLU A 426 0.67 -7.81 -23.45
N SER A 427 -0.59 -7.86 -23.01
CA SER A 427 -0.99 -7.49 -21.65
C SER A 427 -0.25 -8.32 -20.58
N VAL A 428 -0.09 -9.63 -20.78
CA VAL A 428 0.70 -10.49 -19.88
C VAL A 428 2.14 -9.98 -19.74
N MET A 429 2.80 -9.64 -20.84
CA MET A 429 4.18 -9.14 -20.82
C MET A 429 4.29 -7.79 -20.11
N ILE A 430 3.34 -6.89 -20.34
CA ILE A 430 3.25 -5.59 -19.67
C ILE A 430 3.11 -5.74 -18.15
N ILE A 431 2.27 -6.69 -17.71
CA ILE A 431 2.03 -6.96 -16.28
C ILE A 431 3.22 -7.67 -15.63
N ILE A 432 3.91 -8.59 -16.33
CA ILE A 432 5.18 -9.15 -15.88
C ILE A 432 6.17 -8.03 -15.55
N GLY A 433 6.25 -6.99 -16.40
CA GLY A 433 7.06 -5.80 -16.12
C GLY A 433 6.66 -5.10 -14.81
N ALA A 434 5.37 -4.95 -14.53
CA ALA A 434 4.89 -4.31 -13.30
C ALA A 434 5.23 -5.14 -12.04
N LEU A 435 5.09 -6.46 -12.12
CA LEU A 435 5.46 -7.36 -11.02
C LEU A 435 6.97 -7.35 -10.76
N VAL A 436 7.80 -7.34 -11.80
CA VAL A 436 9.26 -7.22 -11.67
C VAL A 436 9.63 -5.94 -10.92
N ARG A 437 8.99 -4.79 -11.22
CA ARG A 437 9.23 -3.54 -10.51
C ARG A 437 8.88 -3.66 -9.03
N LYS A 438 7.68 -4.16 -8.70
CA LYS A 438 7.21 -4.31 -7.31
C LYS A 438 8.10 -5.26 -6.51
N LEU A 439 8.46 -6.41 -7.06
CA LEU A 439 9.34 -7.39 -6.41
C LEU A 439 10.77 -6.84 -6.22
N CYS A 440 11.30 -6.09 -7.19
CA CYS A 440 12.60 -5.45 -7.05
C CYS A 440 12.61 -4.36 -5.96
N GLN A 441 11.51 -3.59 -5.82
CA GLN A 441 11.35 -2.62 -4.74
C GLN A 441 11.25 -3.29 -3.36
N ASN A 442 10.70 -4.50 -3.29
CA ASN A 442 10.58 -5.29 -2.06
C ASN A 442 11.81 -6.19 -1.78
N GLN A 443 13.02 -5.76 -2.17
CA GLN A 443 14.30 -6.49 -1.99
C GLN A 443 14.39 -7.86 -2.69
N GLY A 444 13.40 -8.24 -3.49
CA GLY A 444 13.30 -9.52 -4.21
C GLY A 444 13.93 -9.51 -5.60
N CYS A 445 14.75 -8.52 -5.94
CA CYS A 445 15.27 -8.36 -7.31
C CYS A 445 16.21 -9.49 -7.78
N LYS A 446 16.68 -10.33 -6.84
CA LYS A 446 17.56 -11.50 -7.07
C LYS A 446 16.81 -12.85 -7.05
N LEU A 447 15.48 -12.83 -6.90
CA LEU A 447 14.66 -14.06 -6.96
C LEU A 447 14.76 -14.71 -8.34
N LYS A 448 14.64 -16.05 -8.39
CA LYS A 448 14.84 -16.82 -9.64
C LYS A 448 13.84 -16.40 -10.72
N GLY A 449 12.56 -16.30 -10.38
CA GLY A 449 11.49 -15.86 -11.29
C GLY A 449 11.69 -14.43 -11.78
N VAL A 450 12.23 -13.54 -10.94
CA VAL A 450 12.54 -12.14 -11.33
C VAL A 450 13.69 -12.11 -12.33
N ILE A 451 14.77 -12.86 -12.09
CA ILE A 451 15.91 -12.93 -13.01
C ILE A 451 15.46 -13.52 -14.36
N GLU A 452 14.60 -14.53 -14.35
CA GLU A 452 14.02 -15.10 -15.57
C GLU A 452 13.18 -14.07 -16.34
N ALA A 453 12.27 -13.36 -15.67
CA ALA A 453 11.48 -12.30 -16.28
C ALA A 453 12.34 -11.16 -16.84
N LYS A 454 13.40 -10.73 -16.13
CA LYS A 454 14.34 -9.73 -16.63
C LYS A 454 14.99 -10.18 -17.94
N LYS A 455 15.47 -11.42 -17.99
CA LYS A 455 16.07 -12.00 -19.21
C LYS A 455 15.05 -12.08 -20.35
N LEU A 456 13.81 -12.42 -20.03
CA LEU A 456 12.72 -12.51 -21.01
C LEU A 456 12.42 -11.13 -21.64
N ILE A 457 12.35 -10.06 -20.82
CA ILE A 457 12.08 -8.70 -21.30
C ILE A 457 13.27 -8.17 -22.12
N LEU A 458 14.49 -8.20 -21.57
CA LEU A 458 15.66 -7.61 -22.21
C LEU A 458 16.10 -8.41 -23.44
N GLY A 459 16.19 -9.74 -23.31
CA GLY A 459 16.56 -10.62 -24.42
C GLY A 459 15.46 -10.70 -25.48
N GLY A 460 14.19 -10.51 -25.10
CA GLY A 460 13.08 -10.35 -26.03
C GLY A 460 13.19 -9.07 -26.85
N LEU A 461 13.47 -7.94 -26.20
CA LEU A 461 13.66 -6.65 -26.86
C LEU A 461 14.87 -6.66 -27.81
N GLU A 462 15.98 -7.30 -27.44
CA GLU A 462 17.18 -7.40 -28.29
C GLU A 462 16.96 -8.18 -29.59
N LYS A 463 16.07 -9.19 -29.55
CA LYS A 463 15.83 -10.13 -30.66
C LYS A 463 14.56 -9.82 -31.47
N ALA A 464 13.75 -8.86 -31.02
CA ALA A 464 12.47 -8.57 -31.66
C ALA A 464 12.67 -7.91 -33.03
N GLU A 465 12.14 -8.55 -34.08
CA GLU A 465 12.17 -8.03 -35.45
C GLU A 465 10.85 -7.35 -35.83
N LYS A 466 9.72 -7.84 -35.31
CA LYS A 466 8.37 -7.31 -35.59
C LYS A 466 8.09 -6.05 -34.77
N LYS A 467 7.43 -5.06 -35.38
CA LYS A 467 7.10 -3.78 -34.74
C LYS A 467 6.21 -4.00 -33.50
N GLU A 468 5.25 -4.91 -33.57
CA GLU A 468 4.32 -5.22 -32.47
C GLU A 468 5.06 -5.85 -31.27
N ASP A 469 5.99 -6.77 -31.53
CA ASP A 469 6.79 -7.40 -30.47
C ASP A 469 7.72 -6.38 -29.78
N ILE A 470 8.31 -5.46 -30.53
CA ILE A 470 9.12 -4.37 -29.97
C ILE A 470 8.29 -3.49 -29.03
N VAL A 471 7.08 -3.09 -29.45
CA VAL A 471 6.16 -2.28 -28.63
C VAL A 471 5.80 -3.00 -27.33
N MET A 472 5.45 -4.29 -27.41
CA MET A 472 5.14 -5.12 -26.25
C MET A 472 6.30 -5.11 -25.22
N TYR A 473 7.53 -5.36 -25.66
CA TYR A 473 8.69 -5.39 -24.75
C TYR A 473 9.06 -4.00 -24.22
N LEU A 474 8.90 -2.93 -25.01
CA LEU A 474 9.11 -1.56 -24.54
C LEU A 474 8.08 -1.17 -23.47
N LEU A 475 6.81 -1.52 -23.63
CA LEU A 475 5.78 -1.28 -22.60
C LEU A 475 6.05 -2.07 -21.31
N ALA A 476 6.50 -3.32 -21.43
CA ALA A 476 6.93 -4.11 -20.27
C ALA A 476 8.14 -3.48 -19.57
N LEU A 477 9.12 -2.98 -20.33
CA LEU A 477 10.27 -2.26 -19.79
C LEU A 477 9.88 -0.91 -19.16
N LYS A 478 8.85 -0.23 -19.68
CA LYS A 478 8.25 0.98 -19.11
C LYS A 478 7.63 0.75 -17.74
N ASN A 479 7.15 -0.46 -17.47
CA ASN A 479 6.73 -0.88 -16.13
C ASN A 479 7.90 -1.35 -15.27
N ALA A 480 8.78 -2.21 -15.79
CA ALA A 480 9.88 -2.83 -15.04
C ALA A 480 10.95 -1.83 -14.59
N ARG A 481 11.21 -0.80 -15.40
CA ARG A 481 12.23 0.25 -15.18
C ARG A 481 13.59 -0.33 -14.78
N LEU A 482 14.07 -1.27 -15.58
CA LEU A 482 15.34 -1.96 -15.38
C LEU A 482 16.49 -1.08 -15.87
N PRO A 483 17.42 -0.64 -15.00
CA PRO A 483 18.55 0.20 -15.41
C PRO A 483 19.41 -0.44 -16.50
N GLU A 484 19.49 -1.78 -16.52
CA GLU A 484 20.23 -2.53 -17.52
C GLU A 484 19.63 -2.38 -18.95
N GLY A 485 18.37 -1.95 -19.06
CA GLY A 485 17.69 -1.71 -20.33
C GLY A 485 17.92 -0.31 -20.94
N ILE A 486 18.57 0.62 -20.24
CA ILE A 486 18.79 1.99 -20.72
C ILE A 486 19.54 2.05 -22.07
N PRO A 487 20.61 1.27 -22.30
CA PRO A 487 21.30 1.30 -23.59
C PRO A 487 20.39 0.89 -24.76
N LEU A 488 19.50 -0.09 -24.56
CA LEU A 488 18.52 -0.51 -25.56
C LEU A 488 17.51 0.61 -25.81
N LEU A 489 17.02 1.26 -24.74
CA LEU A 489 16.11 2.40 -24.87
C LEU A 489 16.74 3.55 -25.66
N LEU A 490 18.00 3.89 -25.40
CA LEU A 490 18.72 4.91 -26.16
C LEU A 490 18.84 4.54 -27.63
N LYS A 491 19.16 3.28 -27.94
CA LYS A 491 19.19 2.76 -29.30
C LYS A 491 17.84 2.96 -29.99
N TYR A 492 16.75 2.46 -29.42
CA TYR A 492 15.42 2.63 -30.03
C TYR A 492 14.95 4.07 -30.11
N THR A 493 15.34 4.93 -29.16
CA THR A 493 15.01 6.37 -29.19
C THR A 493 15.76 7.09 -30.32
N GLU A 494 17.04 6.75 -30.55
CA GLU A 494 17.85 7.39 -31.60
C GLU A 494 17.63 6.73 -32.97
N THR A 495 17.46 5.42 -33.10
CA THR A 495 17.36 4.72 -34.40
C THR A 495 15.94 4.35 -34.81
N GLY A 496 14.98 4.30 -33.89
CA GLY A 496 13.61 3.87 -34.18
C GLY A 496 12.83 4.84 -35.08
N GLU A 497 11.71 4.35 -35.60
CA GLU A 497 10.76 5.11 -36.41
C GLU A 497 9.50 5.44 -35.60
N GLY A 498 9.06 6.69 -35.71
CA GLY A 498 7.86 7.27 -35.09
C GLY A 498 7.44 6.74 -33.71
N PRO A 499 6.38 5.94 -33.62
CA PRO A 499 5.78 5.53 -32.34
C PRO A 499 6.74 4.73 -31.46
N ILE A 500 7.66 3.94 -32.05
CA ILE A 500 8.64 3.15 -31.30
C ILE A 500 9.65 4.08 -30.62
N SER A 501 10.15 5.09 -31.34
CA SER A 501 11.06 6.11 -30.78
C SER A 501 10.39 6.91 -29.68
N HIS A 502 9.13 7.27 -29.87
CA HIS A 502 8.36 7.99 -28.86
C HIS A 502 8.14 7.15 -27.60
N LEU A 503 7.76 5.87 -27.76
CA LEU A 503 7.58 4.95 -26.66
C LEU A 503 8.88 4.72 -25.88
N ALA A 504 10.01 4.55 -26.57
CA ALA A 504 11.32 4.43 -25.92
C ALA A 504 11.70 5.70 -25.14
N ALA A 505 11.44 6.89 -25.70
CA ALA A 505 11.65 8.16 -25.01
C ALA A 505 10.77 8.30 -23.76
N THR A 506 9.46 8.06 -23.87
CA THR A 506 8.54 8.14 -22.72
C THR A 506 8.82 7.06 -21.67
N THR A 507 9.44 5.95 -22.08
CA THR A 507 9.94 4.93 -21.16
C THR A 507 11.11 5.46 -20.33
N LEU A 508 12.09 6.12 -20.96
CA LEU A 508 13.19 6.79 -20.27
C LEU A 508 12.70 7.90 -19.32
N GLN A 509 11.62 8.60 -19.68
CA GLN A 509 11.01 9.65 -18.84
C GLN A 509 10.54 9.15 -17.46
N ARG A 510 10.30 7.83 -17.30
CA ARG A 510 9.86 7.22 -16.03
C ARG A 510 11.00 6.82 -15.11
N TYR A 511 12.25 6.85 -15.56
CA TYR A 511 13.40 6.50 -14.73
C TYR A 511 13.70 7.59 -13.71
N ASP A 512 14.20 7.17 -12.56
CA ASP A 512 14.62 8.08 -11.49
C ASP A 512 15.86 8.88 -11.92
N VAL A 513 16.00 10.11 -11.41
CA VAL A 513 17.09 11.05 -11.74
C VAL A 513 18.49 10.42 -11.75
N PRO A 514 18.88 9.53 -10.80
CA PRO A 514 20.21 8.93 -10.79
C PRO A 514 20.54 8.08 -12.04
N PHE A 515 19.53 7.58 -12.74
CA PHE A 515 19.72 6.76 -13.94
C PHE A 515 19.80 7.60 -15.24
N ILE A 516 19.42 8.88 -15.18
CA ILE A 516 19.51 9.81 -16.29
C ILE A 516 20.90 10.47 -16.26
N THR A 517 21.90 9.71 -16.72
CA THR A 517 23.30 10.14 -16.73
C THR A 517 23.60 11.16 -17.82
N ASP A 518 24.81 11.73 -17.81
CA ASP A 518 25.26 12.64 -18.86
C ASP A 518 25.30 11.99 -20.25
N GLU A 519 25.51 10.67 -20.34
CA GLU A 519 25.43 9.93 -21.60
C GLU A 519 23.99 9.90 -22.16
N VAL A 520 23.01 9.67 -21.29
CA VAL A 520 21.58 9.74 -21.63
C VAL A 520 21.25 11.14 -22.11
N LYS A 521 21.62 12.18 -21.35
CA LYS A 521 21.35 13.57 -21.73
C LYS A 521 22.07 13.97 -23.02
N LYS A 522 23.30 13.52 -23.26
CA LYS A 522 24.02 13.77 -24.52
C LYS A 522 23.26 13.19 -25.72
N THR A 523 22.64 12.02 -25.56
CA THR A 523 21.80 11.42 -26.60
C THR A 523 20.50 12.18 -26.79
N MET A 524 19.83 12.58 -25.70
CA MET A 524 18.62 13.41 -25.77
C MET A 524 18.88 14.78 -26.43
N ASN A 525 20.04 15.38 -26.18
CA ASN A 525 20.46 16.63 -26.84
C ASN A 525 20.62 16.44 -28.35
N ARG A 526 21.25 15.34 -28.80
CA ARG A 526 21.38 15.02 -30.23
C ARG A 526 20.03 14.90 -30.93
N ILE A 527 19.06 14.28 -30.24
CA ILE A 527 17.70 14.09 -30.74
C ILE A 527 16.96 15.42 -30.83
N TYR A 528 16.98 16.22 -29.75
CA TYR A 528 16.29 17.50 -29.71
C TYR A 528 16.81 18.50 -30.76
N HIS A 529 18.15 18.63 -30.83
CA HIS A 529 18.84 19.54 -31.74
C HIS A 529 19.06 18.97 -33.16
N GLN A 530 18.64 17.72 -33.41
CA GLN A 530 18.74 17.06 -34.72
C GLN A 530 20.15 17.11 -35.32
N ASN A 531 21.19 16.93 -34.50
CA ASN A 531 22.58 17.10 -34.96
C ASN A 531 23.04 16.05 -36.00
N ARG A 532 22.30 14.94 -36.13
CA ARG A 532 22.64 13.81 -37.02
C ARG A 532 21.55 13.50 -38.03
N LYS A 533 20.29 13.50 -37.57
CA LYS A 533 19.13 13.18 -38.39
C LYS A 533 17.89 13.94 -37.94
N ILE A 534 16.89 13.96 -38.80
CA ILE A 534 15.55 14.47 -38.50
C ILE A 534 14.83 13.48 -37.57
N HIS A 535 14.08 14.04 -36.63
CA HIS A 535 13.29 13.34 -35.63
C HIS A 535 11.93 14.03 -35.50
N GLU A 536 10.88 13.25 -35.21
CA GLU A 536 9.53 13.77 -34.98
C GLU A 536 9.44 14.76 -33.81
N LYS A 537 8.49 15.69 -33.90
CA LYS A 537 8.25 16.72 -32.87
C LYS A 537 7.92 16.11 -31.50
N THR A 538 7.15 15.02 -31.48
CA THR A 538 6.78 14.28 -30.26
C THR A 538 8.01 13.73 -29.54
N VAL A 539 8.95 13.12 -30.27
CA VAL A 539 10.19 12.55 -29.73
C VAL A 539 11.11 13.67 -29.21
N ARG A 540 11.27 14.74 -29.99
CA ARG A 540 12.13 15.89 -29.63
C ARG A 540 11.63 16.60 -28.36
N THR A 541 10.34 16.88 -28.29
CA THR A 541 9.74 17.54 -27.10
C THR A 541 9.87 16.65 -25.85
N THR A 542 9.69 15.33 -25.98
CA THR A 542 9.93 14.40 -24.88
C THR A 542 11.40 14.35 -24.46
N ALA A 543 12.34 14.35 -25.41
CA ALA A 543 13.77 14.40 -25.11
C ALA A 543 14.15 15.66 -24.32
N ALA A 544 13.62 16.82 -24.71
CA ALA A 544 13.81 18.07 -23.97
C ALA A 544 13.18 18.02 -22.56
N ALA A 545 11.98 17.46 -22.42
CA ALA A 545 11.34 17.28 -21.12
C ALA A 545 12.17 16.37 -20.19
N ILE A 546 12.81 15.32 -20.73
CA ILE A 546 13.74 14.45 -19.97
C ILE A 546 14.95 15.27 -19.49
N ILE A 547 15.56 16.08 -20.34
CA ILE A 547 16.71 16.92 -19.96
C ILE A 547 16.30 17.91 -18.86
N LEU A 548 15.23 18.67 -19.09
CA LEU A 548 14.78 19.73 -18.17
C LEU A 548 14.32 19.18 -16.81
N LYS A 549 13.79 17.96 -16.74
CA LYS A 549 13.36 17.35 -15.48
C LYS A 549 14.52 16.78 -14.64
N ASN A 550 15.64 16.42 -15.27
CA ASN A 550 16.70 15.62 -14.64
C ASN A 550 18.00 16.43 -14.46
N ASN A 551 17.97 17.42 -13.57
CA ASN A 551 19.13 18.24 -13.18
C ASN A 551 19.94 18.77 -14.40
N PRO A 552 19.34 19.65 -15.22
CA PRO A 552 19.99 20.14 -16.42
C PRO A 552 21.14 21.08 -16.08
N SER A 553 22.20 21.01 -16.90
CA SER A 553 23.34 21.93 -16.84
C SER A 553 22.98 23.29 -17.47
N TYR A 554 23.83 24.29 -17.19
CA TYR A 554 23.68 25.63 -17.74
C TYR A 554 23.58 25.64 -19.28
N MET A 555 24.48 24.92 -19.95
CA MET A 555 24.53 24.87 -21.41
C MET A 555 23.34 24.13 -22.01
N GLU A 556 22.84 23.08 -21.35
CA GLU A 556 21.65 22.37 -21.80
C GLU A 556 20.42 23.28 -21.78
N VAL A 557 20.20 24.02 -20.69
CA VAL A 557 19.10 24.99 -20.59
C VAL A 557 19.27 26.12 -21.59
N LYS A 558 20.49 26.66 -21.72
CA LYS A 558 20.80 27.75 -22.66
C LYS A 558 20.54 27.35 -24.11
N ASN A 559 21.00 26.18 -24.55
CA ASN A 559 20.79 25.73 -25.92
C ASN A 559 19.31 25.48 -26.23
N ILE A 560 18.54 24.94 -25.27
CA ILE A 560 17.09 24.78 -25.41
C ILE A 560 16.40 26.14 -25.55
N LEU A 561 16.73 27.10 -24.68
CA LEU A 561 16.16 28.46 -24.76
C LEU A 561 16.52 29.14 -26.08
N LEU A 562 17.78 29.07 -26.52
CA LEU A 562 18.25 29.65 -27.79
C LEU A 562 17.63 28.98 -29.03
N SER A 563 17.04 27.80 -28.90
CA SER A 563 16.30 27.17 -29.99
C SER A 563 14.87 27.69 -30.15
N ILE A 564 14.26 28.25 -29.11
CA ILE A 564 12.87 28.77 -29.16
C ILE A 564 12.82 29.96 -30.12
N GLY A 565 12.15 29.81 -31.25
CA GLY A 565 12.14 30.77 -32.38
C GLY A 565 12.67 30.18 -33.67
N GLU A 566 13.49 29.13 -33.58
CA GLU A 566 14.12 28.43 -34.70
C GLU A 566 13.49 27.05 -34.96
N LEU A 567 12.47 26.67 -34.19
CA LEU A 567 11.73 25.40 -34.35
C LEU A 567 10.44 25.61 -35.16
N PRO A 568 9.75 24.54 -35.58
CA PRO A 568 8.41 24.65 -36.15
C PRO A 568 7.43 25.37 -35.21
N LYS A 569 6.44 26.07 -35.79
CA LYS A 569 5.51 26.98 -35.08
C LYS A 569 5.00 26.43 -33.73
N GLU A 570 4.31 25.29 -33.74
CA GLU A 570 3.75 24.70 -32.52
C GLU A 570 4.81 24.17 -31.55
N MET A 571 5.97 23.74 -32.05
CA MET A 571 7.07 23.30 -31.20
C MET A 571 7.72 24.48 -30.46
N ASN A 572 7.85 25.66 -31.09
CA ASN A 572 8.29 26.88 -30.42
C ASN A 572 7.37 27.22 -29.25
N LYS A 573 6.06 27.26 -29.53
CA LYS A 573 5.04 27.57 -28.52
C LYS A 573 5.04 26.53 -27.39
N TYR A 574 5.10 25.24 -27.71
CA TYR A 574 5.17 24.17 -26.70
C TYR A 574 6.41 24.31 -25.80
N MET A 575 7.60 24.48 -26.38
CA MET A 575 8.84 24.59 -25.60
C MET A 575 8.86 25.85 -24.73
N LEU A 576 8.33 26.97 -25.22
CA LEU A 576 8.13 28.18 -24.44
C LEU A 576 7.18 27.94 -23.26
N SER A 577 6.04 27.31 -23.51
CA SER A 577 5.06 26.97 -22.47
C SER A 577 5.65 26.07 -21.38
N ILE A 578 6.49 25.09 -21.75
CA ILE A 578 7.21 24.23 -20.78
C ILE A 578 8.17 25.05 -19.90
N VAL A 579 8.94 25.97 -20.48
CA VAL A 579 9.84 26.86 -19.73
C VAL A 579 9.04 27.77 -18.78
N GLN A 580 7.94 28.34 -19.26
CA GLN A 580 7.06 29.18 -18.44
C GLN A 580 6.44 28.39 -17.28
N ASP A 581 6.03 27.15 -17.52
CA ASP A 581 5.50 26.26 -16.48
C ASP A 581 6.55 25.92 -15.42
N ILE A 582 7.80 25.63 -15.83
CA ILE A 582 8.94 25.42 -14.92
C ILE A 582 9.17 26.61 -13.99
N LEU A 583 9.07 27.84 -14.53
CA LEU A 583 9.25 29.07 -13.76
C LEU A 583 8.09 29.31 -12.80
N ARG A 584 6.85 29.10 -13.27
CA ARG A 584 5.62 29.34 -12.52
C ARG A 584 5.41 28.33 -11.39
N PHE A 585 5.62 27.05 -11.66
CA PHE A 585 5.40 25.96 -10.72
C PHE A 585 6.65 25.63 -9.86
N GLU A 586 7.77 26.30 -10.14
CA GLU A 586 9.04 26.14 -9.40
C GLU A 586 9.58 24.70 -9.38
N THR A 587 9.59 24.05 -10.55
CA THR A 587 10.16 22.71 -10.69
C THR A 587 11.68 22.70 -10.42
N PRO A 588 12.32 21.52 -10.25
CA PRO A 588 13.74 21.44 -9.88
C PRO A 588 14.71 22.23 -10.80
N ALA A 589 14.40 22.38 -12.08
CA ALA A 589 15.21 23.15 -13.02
C ALA A 589 15.02 24.67 -12.93
N SER A 590 14.02 25.16 -12.19
CA SER A 590 13.65 26.58 -12.12
C SER A 590 14.83 27.48 -11.75
N LYS A 591 15.69 27.06 -10.82
CA LYS A 591 16.90 27.81 -10.44
C LYS A 591 17.87 27.99 -11.62
N MET A 592 18.12 26.92 -12.38
CA MET A 592 19.02 26.96 -13.54
C MET A 592 18.42 27.77 -14.69
N VAL A 593 17.11 27.61 -14.94
CA VAL A 593 16.39 28.42 -15.93
C VAL A 593 16.48 29.91 -15.59
N ARG A 594 16.17 30.30 -14.35
CA ARG A 594 16.29 31.70 -13.89
C ARG A 594 17.72 32.25 -14.04
N GLN A 595 18.74 31.41 -13.93
CA GLN A 595 20.13 31.82 -14.15
C GLN A 595 20.40 32.18 -15.61
N VAL A 596 19.94 31.35 -16.56
CA VAL A 596 20.11 31.61 -17.99
C VAL A 596 19.28 32.81 -18.46
N LEU A 597 18.07 33.00 -17.89
CA LEU A 597 17.18 34.12 -18.24
C LEU A 597 17.71 35.51 -17.84
N LYS A 598 18.86 35.59 -17.13
CA LYS A 598 19.57 36.86 -16.91
C LYS A 598 20.22 37.39 -18.19
N GLU A 599 20.51 36.52 -19.15
CA GLU A 599 21.09 36.91 -20.42
C GLU A 599 19.98 37.41 -21.38
N MET A 600 20.04 38.67 -21.79
CA MET A 600 19.05 39.28 -22.69
C MET A 600 18.94 38.59 -24.06
N VAL A 601 20.02 37.94 -24.53
CA VAL A 601 20.02 37.17 -25.78
C VAL A 601 19.10 35.94 -25.70
N ALA A 602 18.97 35.35 -24.52
CA ALA A 602 18.12 34.19 -24.26
C ALA A 602 16.71 34.59 -23.77
N HIS A 603 16.58 35.76 -23.13
CA HIS A 603 15.31 36.23 -22.57
C HIS A 603 15.00 37.66 -23.04
N ASN A 604 14.10 37.75 -24.02
CA ASN A 604 13.59 39.00 -24.57
C ASN A 604 12.17 38.78 -25.12
N TYR A 605 11.47 39.88 -25.41
CA TYR A 605 10.09 39.85 -25.89
C TYR A 605 9.96 39.15 -27.26
N ASP A 606 10.95 39.28 -28.16
CA ASP A 606 10.92 38.59 -29.45
C ASP A 606 10.87 37.07 -29.30
N ARG A 607 11.72 36.53 -28.41
CA ARG A 607 11.80 35.08 -28.16
C ARG A 607 10.61 34.56 -27.35
N PHE A 608 10.05 35.37 -26.45
CA PHE A 608 8.95 34.97 -25.56
C PHE A 608 7.55 35.34 -26.10
N SER A 609 7.46 35.94 -27.28
CA SER A 609 6.20 36.25 -27.97
C SER A 609 5.96 35.30 -29.16
N LYS A 610 5.82 33.99 -28.90
CA LYS A 610 5.55 32.99 -29.94
C LYS A 610 4.06 32.68 -30.05
N SER A 611 3.57 32.60 -31.29
CA SER A 611 2.19 32.23 -31.62
C SER A 611 2.02 30.72 -31.74
N GLY A 612 0.79 30.23 -31.56
CA GLY A 612 0.44 28.81 -31.61
C GLY A 612 -0.52 28.43 -30.48
N SER A 613 -1.11 27.24 -30.57
CA SER A 613 -2.11 26.74 -29.60
C SER A 613 -1.52 25.80 -28.55
N SER A 614 -0.28 25.33 -28.74
CA SER A 614 0.37 24.41 -27.80
C SER A 614 0.56 25.01 -26.41
N SER A 615 0.38 24.20 -25.38
CA SER A 615 0.35 24.69 -23.99
C SER A 615 0.93 23.68 -23.00
N ALA A 616 1.33 24.18 -21.84
CA ALA A 616 1.75 23.39 -20.70
C ALA A 616 1.35 24.11 -19.41
N TYR A 617 0.70 23.38 -18.50
CA TYR A 617 0.23 23.94 -17.25
C TYR A 617 0.21 22.88 -16.13
N THR A 618 0.91 23.17 -15.03
CA THR A 618 0.83 22.45 -13.77
C THR A 618 0.13 23.27 -12.67
N GLY A 619 -0.84 22.65 -11.99
CA GLY A 619 -1.57 23.23 -10.86
C GLY A 619 -1.71 22.27 -9.68
N TYR A 620 -2.21 22.78 -8.56
CA TYR A 620 -2.49 21.97 -7.36
C TYR A 620 -3.97 21.55 -7.35
N VAL A 621 -4.21 20.24 -7.15
CA VAL A 621 -5.53 19.72 -6.78
C VAL A 621 -5.76 20.00 -5.29
N GLU A 622 -4.75 19.68 -4.47
CA GLU A 622 -4.76 19.89 -3.02
C GLU A 622 -3.33 20.12 -2.53
N ARG A 623 -3.14 20.96 -1.52
CA ARG A 623 -1.84 21.17 -0.88
C ARG A 623 -1.99 21.32 0.62
N THR A 624 -1.36 20.43 1.36
CA THR A 624 -1.24 20.49 2.82
C THR A 624 0.24 20.54 3.22
N SER A 625 0.53 20.64 4.52
CA SER A 625 1.92 20.61 5.01
C SER A 625 2.58 19.22 4.88
N HIS A 626 1.80 18.15 4.71
CA HIS A 626 2.28 16.76 4.67
C HIS A 626 2.15 16.10 3.29
N SER A 627 1.11 16.45 2.54
CA SER A 627 0.80 15.90 1.23
C SER A 627 0.51 17.01 0.22
N ALA A 628 0.78 16.74 -1.05
CA ALA A 628 0.39 17.60 -2.16
C ALA A 628 -0.11 16.74 -3.32
N SER A 629 -1.15 17.19 -4.01
CA SER A 629 -1.67 16.57 -5.20
C SER A 629 -1.64 17.60 -6.33
N THR A 630 -1.11 17.22 -7.48
CA THR A 630 -0.89 18.13 -8.62
C THR A 630 -1.49 17.54 -9.88
N TYR A 631 -2.07 18.39 -10.71
CA TYR A 631 -2.46 18.04 -12.07
C TYR A 631 -1.56 18.80 -13.05
N SER A 632 -1.18 18.16 -14.14
CA SER A 632 -0.39 18.74 -15.23
C SER A 632 -1.03 18.38 -16.55
N LEU A 633 -1.27 19.39 -17.39
CA LEU A 633 -1.79 19.25 -18.74
C LEU A 633 -0.81 19.91 -19.71
N ASP A 634 -0.21 19.11 -20.59
CA ASP A 634 0.60 19.60 -21.70
C ASP A 634 0.06 19.09 -23.04
N ILE A 635 -0.07 19.99 -24.00
CA ILE A 635 -0.73 19.75 -25.28
C ILE A 635 0.17 20.26 -26.40
N LEU A 636 0.49 19.36 -27.32
CA LEU A 636 1.20 19.63 -28.55
C LEU A 636 0.22 19.51 -29.73
N TYR A 637 0.09 20.58 -30.51
CA TYR A 637 -0.66 20.60 -31.76
C TYR A 637 0.27 20.38 -32.96
N SER A 638 -0.29 19.89 -34.07
CA SER A 638 0.33 19.98 -35.39
C SER A 638 0.15 21.38 -35.98
N GLY A 639 0.89 21.71 -37.03
CA GLY A 639 0.80 23.00 -37.73
C GLY A 639 -0.60 23.28 -38.29
N SER A 640 -1.35 22.22 -38.62
CA SER A 640 -2.75 22.27 -39.05
C SER A 640 -3.74 22.64 -37.93
N GLY A 641 -3.30 22.64 -36.66
CA GLY A 641 -4.13 22.91 -35.49
C GLY A 641 -4.83 21.67 -34.92
N ILE A 642 -4.54 20.48 -35.44
CA ILE A 642 -5.04 19.22 -34.90
C ILE A 642 -4.21 18.82 -33.68
N LEU A 643 -4.85 18.18 -32.69
CA LEU A 643 -4.15 17.63 -31.53
C LEU A 643 -3.16 16.55 -31.98
N ARG A 644 -1.86 16.75 -31.74
CA ARG A 644 -0.85 15.70 -31.97
C ARG A 644 -0.68 14.83 -30.74
N ARG A 645 -0.57 15.45 -29.57
CA ARG A 645 -0.43 14.78 -28.28
C ARG A 645 -1.00 15.63 -27.14
N SER A 646 -1.81 15.02 -26.28
CA SER A 646 -2.21 15.59 -24.99
C SER A 646 -1.73 14.67 -23.87
N ASN A 647 -1.09 15.23 -22.85
CA ASN A 647 -0.66 14.51 -21.66
C ASN A 647 -1.34 15.13 -20.43
N LEU A 648 -2.25 14.39 -19.83
CA LEU A 648 -2.77 14.69 -18.50
C LEU A 648 -2.07 13.81 -17.48
N ASN A 649 -1.42 14.42 -16.49
CA ASN A 649 -0.77 13.73 -15.38
C ASN A 649 -1.33 14.20 -14.05
N ILE A 650 -1.68 13.27 -13.17
CA ILE A 650 -2.03 13.52 -11.78
C ILE A 650 -1.02 12.80 -10.89
N PHE A 651 -0.28 13.57 -10.11
CA PHE A 651 0.69 13.07 -9.15
C PHE A 651 0.22 13.32 -7.72
N GLN A 652 0.37 12.29 -6.88
CA GLN A 652 0.19 12.40 -5.44
C GLN A 652 1.54 12.34 -4.77
N TYR A 653 1.83 13.31 -3.91
CA TYR A 653 3.04 13.39 -3.11
C TYR A 653 2.70 13.26 -1.65
N ILE A 654 3.48 12.45 -0.94
CA ILE A 654 3.57 12.46 0.52
C ILE A 654 5.04 12.65 0.85
N GLU A 655 5.33 13.72 1.58
CA GLU A 655 6.69 14.19 1.84
C GLU A 655 7.52 14.33 0.54
N LYS A 656 8.44 13.39 0.27
CA LYS A 656 9.30 13.40 -0.92
C LYS A 656 8.98 12.28 -1.91
N THR A 657 8.01 11.41 -1.60
CA THR A 657 7.69 10.25 -2.44
C THR A 657 6.52 10.56 -3.38
N PRO A 658 6.75 10.55 -4.70
CA PRO A 658 5.67 10.64 -5.67
C PRO A 658 5.00 9.28 -5.87
N LEU A 659 3.70 9.32 -6.15
CA LEU A 659 2.93 8.26 -6.77
C LEU A 659 2.34 8.84 -8.06
N HIS A 660 2.59 8.18 -9.19
CA HIS A 660 1.94 8.56 -10.45
C HIS A 660 0.53 7.97 -10.45
N GLY A 661 -0.44 8.75 -10.00
CA GLY A 661 -1.81 8.31 -9.79
C GLY A 661 -2.51 8.00 -11.10
N ILE A 662 -2.57 8.98 -12.00
CA ILE A 662 -3.21 8.83 -13.31
C ILE A 662 -2.36 9.51 -14.37
N GLN A 663 -2.14 8.84 -15.50
CA GLN A 663 -1.76 9.45 -16.77
C GLN A 663 -2.79 9.08 -17.81
N VAL A 664 -3.23 10.06 -18.58
CA VAL A 664 -3.97 9.84 -19.82
C VAL A 664 -3.24 10.58 -20.92
N VAL A 665 -2.74 9.82 -21.89
CA VAL A 665 -2.13 10.35 -23.10
C VAL A 665 -3.06 10.08 -24.26
N ILE A 666 -3.41 11.13 -24.99
CA ILE A 666 -4.15 11.02 -26.25
C ILE A 666 -3.17 11.39 -27.36
N GLU A 667 -3.05 10.51 -28.35
CA GLU A 667 -2.22 10.73 -29.53
C GLU A 667 -3.10 10.69 -30.76
N ALA A 668 -2.85 11.59 -31.70
CA ALA A 668 -3.44 11.53 -33.03
C ALA A 668 -2.44 11.96 -34.10
N GLN A 669 -2.63 11.47 -35.32
CA GLN A 669 -1.83 11.78 -36.51
C GLN A 669 -2.62 11.47 -37.79
N GLY A 670 -2.26 12.11 -38.89
CA GLY A 670 -2.85 11.84 -40.20
C GLY A 670 -4.34 12.19 -40.29
N LEU A 671 -4.80 13.16 -39.50
CA LEU A 671 -6.20 13.63 -39.50
C LEU A 671 -6.40 14.91 -40.31
N GLU A 672 -5.31 15.47 -40.84
CA GLU A 672 -5.27 16.68 -41.64
C GLU A 672 -6.19 16.59 -42.87
N ALA A 673 -6.27 15.40 -43.47
CA ALA A 673 -7.14 15.14 -44.62
C ALA A 673 -8.64 15.38 -44.32
N LEU A 674 -9.09 15.20 -43.06
CA LEU A 674 -10.50 15.37 -42.67
C LEU A 674 -10.95 16.83 -42.73
N ILE A 675 -10.02 17.76 -42.56
CA ILE A 675 -10.27 19.21 -42.56
C ILE A 675 -9.68 19.90 -43.80
N ALA A 676 -9.28 19.12 -44.81
CA ALA A 676 -8.59 19.60 -46.01
C ALA A 676 -7.31 20.43 -45.69
N ALA A 677 -6.60 20.06 -44.62
CA ALA A 677 -5.29 20.61 -44.28
C ALA A 677 -4.15 19.74 -44.84
N THR A 678 -2.94 20.29 -44.90
CA THR A 678 -1.73 19.56 -45.27
C THR A 678 -0.97 19.08 -44.01
N PRO A 679 -0.41 17.86 -44.02
CA PRO A 679 0.50 17.38 -42.97
C PRO A 679 1.75 18.25 -42.83
N ASP A 680 2.35 18.22 -41.65
CA ASP A 680 3.62 18.90 -41.40
C ASP A 680 4.82 18.15 -42.03
N GLU A 681 5.94 18.85 -42.23
CA GLU A 681 7.18 18.26 -42.75
C GLU A 681 7.65 17.06 -41.88
N GLY A 682 7.79 15.90 -42.51
CA GLY A 682 8.11 14.63 -41.85
C GLY A 682 6.88 13.79 -41.43
N GLU A 683 5.66 14.28 -41.66
CA GLU A 683 4.40 13.61 -41.30
C GLU A 683 3.56 13.20 -42.53
N GLU A 684 4.03 13.47 -43.75
CA GLU A 684 3.31 13.22 -45.02
C GLU A 684 2.96 11.75 -45.28
N ASN A 685 3.78 10.81 -44.78
CA ASN A 685 3.60 9.37 -44.95
C ASN A 685 2.94 8.70 -43.74
N LEU A 686 2.44 9.46 -42.76
CA LEU A 686 1.78 8.90 -41.58
C LEU A 686 0.33 8.56 -41.89
N ASP A 687 -0.05 7.32 -41.58
CA ASP A 687 -1.45 6.88 -41.68
C ASP A 687 -2.31 7.50 -40.58
N SER A 688 -3.60 7.65 -40.84
CA SER A 688 -4.58 8.21 -39.89
C SER A 688 -4.67 7.33 -38.65
N TYR A 689 -4.30 7.85 -37.49
CA TYR A 689 -4.30 7.10 -36.24
C TYR A 689 -4.74 7.98 -35.08
N ALA A 690 -5.52 7.38 -34.17
CA ALA A 690 -5.74 7.94 -32.84
C ALA A 690 -5.73 6.84 -31.79
N GLY A 691 -5.10 7.13 -30.65
CA GLY A 691 -4.98 6.19 -29.55
C GLY A 691 -4.96 6.86 -28.19
N LEU A 692 -5.25 6.06 -27.18
CA LEU A 692 -5.23 6.43 -25.77
C LEU A 692 -4.25 5.51 -25.03
N SER A 693 -3.27 6.10 -24.36
CA SER A 693 -2.37 5.38 -23.46
C SER A 693 -2.64 5.81 -22.03
N ALA A 694 -2.88 4.84 -21.14
CA ALA A 694 -3.20 5.10 -19.75
C ALA A 694 -2.16 4.50 -18.80
N LEU A 695 -1.88 5.22 -17.72
CA LEU A 695 -1.13 4.73 -16.58
C LEU A 695 -1.96 4.99 -15.34
N LEU A 696 -2.18 3.95 -14.53
CA LEU A 696 -2.90 4.06 -13.28
C LEU A 696 -1.99 3.55 -12.16
N PHE A 697 -1.86 4.31 -11.07
CA PHE A 697 -1.10 3.95 -9.86
C PHE A 697 0.26 3.30 -10.16
N ASP A 698 1.07 3.99 -10.96
CA ASP A 698 2.39 3.58 -11.48
C ASP A 698 2.42 2.40 -12.47
N VAL A 699 1.29 1.82 -12.84
CA VAL A 699 1.17 0.74 -13.84
C VAL A 699 0.76 1.33 -15.19
N GLN A 700 1.62 1.19 -16.20
CA GLN A 700 1.28 1.41 -17.60
C GLN A 700 0.36 0.28 -18.07
N LEU A 701 -0.81 0.65 -18.60
CA LEU A 701 -1.75 -0.27 -19.23
C LEU A 701 -1.44 -0.43 -20.72
N ARG A 702 -2.06 -1.42 -21.36
CA ARG A 702 -2.02 -1.58 -22.82
C ARG A 702 -2.67 -0.34 -23.46
N PRO A 703 -2.01 0.34 -24.42
CA PRO A 703 -2.65 1.41 -25.19
C PRO A 703 -3.89 0.89 -25.92
N VAL A 704 -4.94 1.71 -25.99
CA VAL A 704 -6.17 1.43 -26.72
C VAL A 704 -6.17 2.26 -28.00
N THR A 705 -6.30 1.61 -29.14
CA THR A 705 -6.38 2.29 -30.43
C THR A 705 -7.84 2.61 -30.74
N PHE A 706 -8.16 3.88 -30.94
CA PHE A 706 -9.50 4.30 -31.36
C PHE A 706 -9.75 3.98 -32.81
N PHE A 707 -8.78 4.21 -33.68
CA PHE A 707 -8.78 3.75 -35.06
C PHE A 707 -7.37 3.73 -35.62
N ASN A 708 -7.15 2.89 -36.64
CA ASN A 708 -5.91 2.86 -37.39
C ASN A 708 -6.20 2.70 -38.88
N GLY A 709 -5.77 3.67 -39.67
CA GLY A 709 -6.09 3.79 -41.08
C GLY A 709 -7.39 4.57 -41.33
N TYR A 710 -7.44 5.23 -42.48
CA TYR A 710 -8.59 6.04 -42.89
C TYR A 710 -9.89 5.23 -43.04
N SER A 711 -9.81 3.96 -43.45
CA SER A 711 -10.97 3.08 -43.61
C SER A 711 -11.65 2.73 -42.28
N ASP A 712 -10.86 2.41 -41.25
CA ASP A 712 -11.37 2.12 -39.90
C ASP A 712 -11.99 3.37 -39.27
N LEU A 713 -11.34 4.52 -39.45
CA LEU A 713 -11.88 5.83 -39.02
C LEU A 713 -13.26 6.08 -39.64
N MET A 714 -13.40 5.96 -40.96
CA MET A 714 -14.68 6.21 -41.65
C MET A 714 -15.75 5.20 -41.23
N SER A 715 -15.37 3.93 -40.99
CA SER A 715 -16.29 2.92 -40.47
C SER A 715 -16.84 3.28 -39.09
N LYS A 716 -15.97 3.74 -38.18
CA LYS A 716 -16.37 4.18 -36.83
C LYS A 716 -17.16 5.47 -36.86
N MET A 717 -16.80 6.43 -37.70
CA MET A 717 -17.54 7.70 -37.82
C MET A 717 -18.97 7.49 -38.34
N LEU A 718 -19.18 6.56 -39.28
CA LEU A 718 -20.52 6.24 -39.81
C LEU A 718 -21.36 5.37 -38.86
N SER A 719 -20.73 4.71 -37.89
CA SER A 719 -21.40 3.86 -36.90
C SER A 719 -21.47 4.48 -35.50
N ALA A 720 -20.78 5.59 -35.26
CA ALA A 720 -20.73 6.26 -33.96
C ALA A 720 -22.11 6.87 -33.63
N SER A 721 -22.75 6.33 -32.60
CA SER A 721 -23.77 7.07 -31.86
C SER A 721 -23.10 8.06 -30.92
N SER A 722 -23.82 9.13 -30.54
CA SER A 722 -23.37 10.09 -29.52
C SER A 722 -23.31 9.48 -28.10
N ASP A 723 -23.42 8.16 -27.96
CA ASP A 723 -23.57 7.50 -26.67
C ASP A 723 -22.21 7.31 -25.96
N PRO A 724 -22.16 7.42 -24.62
CA PRO A 724 -20.94 7.21 -23.87
C PRO A 724 -20.40 5.77 -24.02
N MET A 725 -19.13 5.64 -24.42
CA MET A 725 -18.42 4.37 -24.48
C MET A 725 -17.58 4.16 -23.21
N SER A 726 -17.71 2.99 -22.58
CA SER A 726 -16.87 2.60 -21.44
C SER A 726 -15.46 2.26 -21.90
N VAL A 727 -14.45 2.99 -21.41
CA VAL A 727 -13.02 2.78 -21.73
C VAL A 727 -12.38 1.86 -20.69
N VAL A 728 -12.55 2.15 -19.40
CA VAL A 728 -12.04 1.34 -18.29
C VAL A 728 -13.10 1.28 -17.21
N LYS A 729 -13.48 0.07 -16.81
CA LYS A 729 -14.39 -0.16 -15.68
C LYS A 729 -13.81 -1.27 -14.82
N GLY A 730 -13.76 -1.13 -13.50
CA GLY A 730 -13.28 -2.21 -12.63
C GLY A 730 -13.09 -1.85 -11.16
N LEU A 731 -12.92 -2.89 -10.35
CA LEU A 731 -12.68 -2.80 -8.91
C LEU A 731 -11.22 -3.16 -8.61
N LEU A 732 -10.50 -2.28 -7.91
CA LEU A 732 -9.10 -2.49 -7.55
C LEU A 732 -8.91 -2.44 -6.04
N LEU A 733 -8.08 -3.35 -5.52
CA LEU A 733 -7.55 -3.28 -4.16
C LEU A 733 -6.20 -2.55 -4.18
N LEU A 734 -6.17 -1.28 -3.76
CA LEU A 734 -4.97 -0.44 -3.82
C LEU A 734 -4.15 -0.42 -2.53
N ILE A 735 -4.84 -0.26 -1.40
CA ILE A 735 -4.21 -0.25 -0.08
C ILE A 735 -4.57 -1.57 0.58
N ASP A 736 -3.58 -2.27 1.13
CA ASP A 736 -3.81 -3.53 1.79
C ASP A 736 -2.67 -3.79 2.77
N HIS A 737 -3.03 -3.79 4.04
CA HIS A 737 -2.17 -4.02 5.17
C HIS A 737 -2.87 -5.02 6.08
N SER A 738 -2.14 -6.05 6.47
CA SER A 738 -2.60 -7.03 7.43
C SER A 738 -1.46 -7.37 8.36
N GLN A 739 -1.71 -7.34 9.66
CA GLN A 739 -0.74 -7.72 10.66
C GLN A 739 -1.42 -8.53 11.76
N GLU A 740 -1.05 -9.80 11.88
CA GLU A 740 -1.36 -10.61 13.06
C GLU A 740 -0.28 -10.40 14.12
N LEU A 741 -0.72 -10.01 15.31
CA LEU A 741 0.14 -9.62 16.43
C LEU A 741 -0.08 -10.53 17.62
N GLN A 742 1.03 -10.99 18.19
CA GLN A 742 1.05 -11.62 19.50
C GLN A 742 1.38 -10.57 20.56
N LEU A 743 0.39 -10.18 21.35
CA LEU A 743 0.62 -9.26 22.47
C LEU A 743 1.35 -9.98 23.60
N GLN A 744 2.15 -9.23 24.36
CA GLN A 744 2.90 -9.73 25.51
C GLN A 744 2.00 -10.31 26.61
N SER A 745 0.73 -9.87 26.67
CA SER A 745 -0.28 -10.44 27.56
C SER A 745 -0.73 -11.84 27.18
N GLY A 746 -0.38 -12.34 25.99
CA GLY A 746 -0.88 -13.59 25.42
C GLY A 746 -2.08 -13.41 24.49
N LEU A 747 -2.70 -12.23 24.49
CA LEU A 747 -3.84 -11.92 23.62
C LEU A 747 -3.43 -11.86 22.13
N LYS A 748 -4.34 -12.30 21.26
CA LYS A 748 -4.20 -12.16 19.81
C LYS A 748 -4.75 -10.80 19.40
N ALA A 749 -3.99 -10.05 18.62
CA ALA A 749 -4.45 -8.80 18.03
C ALA A 749 -4.30 -8.85 16.50
N ASN A 750 -5.26 -8.31 15.79
CA ASN A 750 -5.18 -8.13 14.34
C ASN A 750 -5.34 -6.65 14.01
N MET A 751 -4.52 -6.19 13.09
CA MET A 751 -4.60 -4.86 12.49
C MET A 751 -4.76 -5.03 10.98
N ASP A 752 -5.85 -4.52 10.43
CA ASP A 752 -6.13 -4.58 8.99
C ASP A 752 -6.45 -3.19 8.44
N VAL A 753 -5.90 -2.85 7.29
CA VAL A 753 -6.27 -1.63 6.55
C VAL A 753 -6.42 -2.00 5.08
N GLN A 754 -7.59 -1.78 4.52
CA GLN A 754 -7.89 -2.04 3.12
C GLN A 754 -8.46 -0.78 2.46
N GLY A 755 -7.95 -0.44 1.29
CA GLY A 755 -8.45 0.63 0.44
C GLY A 755 -8.82 0.06 -0.92
N GLY A 756 -10.12 0.02 -1.17
CA GLY A 756 -10.70 -0.38 -2.44
C GLY A 756 -11.06 0.86 -3.25
N LEU A 757 -11.00 0.71 -4.56
CA LEU A 757 -11.46 1.71 -5.50
C LEU A 757 -12.29 1.06 -6.61
N ALA A 758 -13.33 1.75 -7.06
CA ALA A 758 -13.98 1.49 -8.32
C ALA A 758 -13.66 2.63 -9.29
N ILE A 759 -13.28 2.29 -10.52
CA ILE A 759 -13.07 3.23 -11.61
C ILE A 759 -14.09 2.93 -12.69
N ASP A 760 -14.69 4.00 -13.22
CA ASP A 760 -15.51 3.99 -14.43
C ASP A 760 -15.16 5.21 -15.29
N ILE A 761 -14.38 4.97 -16.35
CA ILE A 761 -13.97 5.97 -17.33
C ILE A 761 -14.84 5.78 -18.57
N THR A 762 -15.64 6.78 -18.89
CA THR A 762 -16.45 6.82 -20.11
C THR A 762 -16.03 7.98 -21.00
N GLY A 763 -16.00 7.74 -22.30
CA GLY A 763 -15.73 8.75 -23.32
C GLY A 763 -16.94 8.93 -24.22
N ALA A 764 -17.29 10.17 -24.54
CA ALA A 764 -18.27 10.51 -25.56
C ALA A 764 -17.66 11.56 -26.50
N MET A 765 -17.93 11.45 -27.79
CA MET A 765 -17.46 12.40 -28.79
C MET A 765 -18.60 12.76 -29.74
N GLU A 766 -18.87 14.05 -29.84
CA GLU A 766 -19.75 14.66 -30.83
C GLU A 766 -18.86 15.37 -31.85
N PHE A 767 -19.06 15.07 -33.14
CA PHE A 767 -18.27 15.66 -34.22
C PHE A 767 -19.18 16.01 -35.38
N SER A 768 -19.14 17.27 -35.83
CA SER A 768 -19.88 17.73 -37.00
C SER A 768 -18.98 18.52 -37.94
N LEU A 769 -18.75 17.96 -39.13
CA LEU A 769 -18.08 18.66 -40.22
C LEU A 769 -18.91 19.85 -40.74
N TRP A 770 -20.23 19.75 -40.69
CA TRP A 770 -21.13 20.79 -41.18
C TRP A 770 -21.12 22.03 -40.29
N TYR A 771 -21.26 21.83 -38.98
CA TYR A 771 -21.18 22.92 -38.00
C TYR A 771 -19.75 23.35 -37.70
N ARG A 772 -18.75 22.56 -38.12
CA ARG A 772 -17.33 22.74 -37.82
C ARG A 772 -17.05 22.80 -36.32
N GLU A 773 -17.73 21.93 -35.58
CA GLU A 773 -17.62 21.83 -34.13
C GLU A 773 -17.32 20.39 -33.71
N SER A 774 -16.52 20.26 -32.66
CA SER A 774 -16.30 18.99 -31.97
C SER A 774 -16.38 19.19 -30.47
N LYS A 775 -17.09 18.29 -29.80
CA LYS A 775 -17.17 18.24 -28.36
C LYS A 775 -16.77 16.85 -27.89
N THR A 776 -15.76 16.77 -27.03
CA THR A 776 -15.33 15.52 -26.41
C THR A 776 -15.53 15.63 -24.91
N ARG A 777 -16.17 14.62 -24.33
CA ARG A 777 -16.38 14.50 -22.88
C ARG A 777 -15.72 13.20 -22.41
N VAL A 778 -14.80 13.31 -21.46
CA VAL A 778 -14.22 12.16 -20.77
C VAL A 778 -14.61 12.27 -19.31
N LYS A 779 -15.49 11.38 -18.86
CA LYS A 779 -15.97 11.35 -17.49
C LYS A 779 -15.27 10.21 -16.74
N ASN A 780 -14.60 10.55 -15.66
CA ASN A 780 -13.96 9.61 -14.76
C ASN A 780 -14.70 9.61 -13.42
N ARG A 781 -15.43 8.53 -13.14
CA ARG A 781 -16.06 8.31 -11.85
C ARG A 781 -15.19 7.38 -11.02
N VAL A 782 -14.84 7.84 -9.83
CA VAL A 782 -13.98 7.12 -8.90
C VAL A 782 -14.69 7.02 -7.55
N SER A 783 -15.00 5.80 -7.13
CA SER A 783 -15.44 5.53 -5.76
C SER A 783 -14.30 4.95 -4.96
N VAL A 784 -13.97 5.55 -3.82
CA VAL A 784 -12.92 5.06 -2.93
C VAL A 784 -13.53 4.73 -1.58
N LEU A 785 -13.18 3.56 -1.04
CA LEU A 785 -13.48 3.17 0.33
C LEU A 785 -12.22 2.69 1.01
N ILE A 786 -11.89 3.32 2.13
CA ILE A 786 -10.80 2.92 3.01
C ILE A 786 -11.41 2.43 4.31
N THR A 787 -11.08 1.21 4.70
CA THR A 787 -11.47 0.59 5.97
C THR A 787 -10.22 0.25 6.77
N GLY A 788 -10.23 0.55 8.06
CA GLY A 788 -9.22 0.18 9.02
C GLY A 788 -9.87 -0.55 10.19
N GLY A 789 -9.39 -1.74 10.51
CA GLY A 789 -9.85 -2.59 11.59
C GLY A 789 -8.74 -2.85 12.59
N ILE A 790 -9.09 -2.79 13.87
CA ILE A 790 -8.27 -3.34 14.94
C ILE A 790 -9.15 -4.26 15.76
N THR A 791 -8.67 -5.47 16.01
CA THR A 791 -9.36 -6.41 16.90
C THR A 791 -8.40 -7.04 17.89
N VAL A 792 -8.88 -7.32 19.09
CA VAL A 792 -8.16 -8.11 20.10
C VAL A 792 -9.07 -9.21 20.61
N ASP A 793 -8.59 -10.44 20.53
CA ASP A 793 -9.35 -11.67 20.76
C ASP A 793 -8.66 -12.55 21.81
N SER A 794 -9.45 -13.02 22.77
CA SER A 794 -9.05 -13.99 23.80
C SER A 794 -9.76 -15.34 23.65
N SER A 795 -10.48 -15.59 22.55
CA SER A 795 -11.43 -16.67 22.25
C SER A 795 -12.81 -16.58 22.95
N PHE A 796 -12.88 -16.04 24.18
CA PHE A 796 -14.13 -15.88 24.93
C PHE A 796 -14.67 -14.46 24.91
N VAL A 797 -13.80 -13.45 24.78
CA VAL A 797 -14.17 -12.04 24.58
C VAL A 797 -13.35 -11.46 23.43
N LYS A 798 -14.01 -10.64 22.61
CA LYS A 798 -13.43 -9.92 21.48
C LYS A 798 -13.79 -8.45 21.57
N ALA A 799 -12.79 -7.58 21.47
CA ALA A 799 -12.98 -6.14 21.31
C ALA A 799 -12.54 -5.74 19.91
N GLY A 800 -13.24 -4.79 19.30
CA GLY A 800 -12.91 -4.30 17.97
C GLY A 800 -13.23 -2.83 17.76
N LEU A 801 -12.41 -2.19 16.95
CA LEU A 801 -12.55 -0.83 16.46
C LEU A 801 -12.41 -0.87 14.93
N GLU A 802 -13.46 -0.48 14.24
CA GLU A 802 -13.51 -0.36 12.79
C GLU A 802 -13.73 1.11 12.43
N ILE A 803 -12.94 1.62 11.50
CA ILE A 803 -12.97 2.99 11.02
C ILE A 803 -13.05 2.92 9.51
N GLY A 804 -13.97 3.67 8.91
CA GLY A 804 -14.12 3.75 7.47
C GLY A 804 -14.17 5.19 7.00
N ALA A 805 -13.66 5.44 5.80
CA ALA A 805 -13.92 6.65 5.03
C ALA A 805 -14.26 6.26 3.60
N GLU A 806 -15.33 6.84 3.06
CA GLU A 806 -15.73 6.66 1.67
C GLU A 806 -15.99 7.99 0.99
N THR A 807 -15.73 7.99 -0.31
CA THR A 807 -15.88 9.16 -1.16
C THR A 807 -16.25 8.72 -2.57
N GLU A 808 -17.18 9.43 -3.18
CA GLU A 808 -17.63 9.21 -4.56
C GLU A 808 -17.24 10.46 -5.36
N ALA A 809 -16.15 10.39 -6.11
CA ALA A 809 -15.60 11.51 -6.85
C ALA A 809 -15.89 11.39 -8.35
N GLY A 810 -16.28 12.50 -8.96
CA GLY A 810 -16.40 12.64 -10.41
C GLY A 810 -15.43 13.71 -10.91
N LEU A 811 -14.62 13.37 -11.91
CA LEU A 811 -13.82 14.32 -12.67
C LEU A 811 -14.24 14.25 -14.13
N GLU A 812 -14.64 15.37 -14.71
CA GLU A 812 -15.03 15.48 -16.10
C GLU A 812 -14.06 16.39 -16.86
N PHE A 813 -13.49 15.87 -17.94
CA PHE A 813 -12.70 16.65 -18.87
C PHE A 813 -13.53 16.92 -20.13
N ILE A 814 -13.75 18.18 -20.43
CA ILE A 814 -14.56 18.63 -21.58
C ILE A 814 -13.65 19.41 -22.51
N SER A 815 -13.62 19.01 -23.78
CA SER A 815 -12.95 19.73 -24.85
C SER A 815 -13.98 20.19 -25.87
N THR A 816 -14.11 21.49 -26.05
CA THR A 816 -14.96 22.11 -27.08
C THR A 816 -14.07 22.77 -28.11
N VAL A 817 -14.17 22.34 -29.36
CA VAL A 817 -13.35 22.82 -30.48
C VAL A 817 -14.27 23.38 -31.56
N GLN A 818 -14.09 24.65 -31.90
CA GLN A 818 -14.69 25.27 -33.08
C GLN A 818 -13.60 25.50 -34.11
N PHE A 819 -13.65 24.73 -35.20
CA PHE A 819 -12.62 24.71 -36.24
C PHE A 819 -13.05 25.43 -37.52
N SER A 820 -13.86 26.48 -37.37
CA SER A 820 -14.36 27.29 -38.49
C SER A 820 -13.30 28.15 -39.17
N GLN A 821 -12.38 28.73 -38.37
CA GLN A 821 -11.24 29.53 -38.80
C GLN A 821 -9.98 29.13 -38.02
N TYR A 822 -8.81 29.17 -38.66
CA TYR A 822 -7.53 28.89 -38.01
C TYR A 822 -6.91 30.20 -37.47
N PRO A 823 -6.37 30.23 -36.23
CA PRO A 823 -6.28 29.13 -35.25
C PRO A 823 -7.65 28.76 -34.67
N PHE A 824 -7.89 27.46 -34.48
CA PHE A 824 -9.15 26.96 -33.93
C PHE A 824 -9.39 27.49 -32.52
N LEU A 825 -10.66 27.78 -32.20
CA LEU A 825 -11.06 28.09 -30.84
C LEU A 825 -11.17 26.78 -30.06
N VAL A 826 -10.31 26.61 -29.06
CA VAL A 826 -10.30 25.43 -28.20
C VAL A 826 -10.55 25.88 -26.77
N CYS A 827 -11.65 25.41 -26.18
CA CYS A 827 -11.92 25.58 -24.76
C CYS A 827 -11.87 24.22 -24.06
N LEU A 828 -10.97 24.10 -23.10
CA LEU A 828 -10.78 22.94 -22.25
C LEU A 828 -11.28 23.26 -20.84
N GLN A 829 -12.08 22.36 -20.29
CA GLN A 829 -12.57 22.43 -18.92
C GLN A 829 -12.19 21.14 -18.20
N MET A 830 -11.78 21.28 -16.95
CA MET A 830 -11.55 20.17 -16.03
C MET A 830 -12.37 20.43 -14.78
N ASP A 831 -13.52 19.79 -14.74
CA ASP A 831 -14.53 20.02 -13.72
C ASP A 831 -14.57 18.86 -12.72
N LYS A 832 -14.60 19.20 -11.44
CA LYS A 832 -14.72 18.26 -10.34
C LYS A 832 -16.10 18.43 -9.73
N GLU A 833 -16.89 17.37 -9.79
CA GLU A 833 -18.24 17.34 -9.22
C GLU A 833 -18.21 17.50 -7.68
N ASP A 834 -19.37 17.82 -7.08
CA ASP A 834 -19.55 17.78 -5.64
C ASP A 834 -19.28 16.36 -5.10
N VAL A 835 -18.41 16.25 -4.11
CA VAL A 835 -17.94 14.96 -3.61
C VAL A 835 -18.51 14.70 -2.22
N PRO A 836 -19.42 13.72 -2.03
CA PRO A 836 -19.84 13.29 -0.70
C PRO A 836 -18.71 12.56 0.00
N TYR A 837 -18.36 13.01 1.21
CA TYR A 837 -17.35 12.39 2.06
C TYR A 837 -18.00 11.90 3.36
N ARG A 838 -17.96 10.59 3.58
CA ARG A 838 -18.58 9.95 4.75
C ARG A 838 -17.53 9.20 5.56
N GLN A 839 -17.57 9.37 6.87
CA GLN A 839 -16.73 8.66 7.83
C GLN A 839 -17.59 7.83 8.78
N PHE A 840 -17.14 6.61 9.04
CA PHE A 840 -17.79 5.67 9.93
C PHE A 840 -16.84 5.23 11.04
N GLU A 841 -17.40 5.04 12.22
CA GLU A 841 -16.74 4.45 13.38
C GLU A 841 -17.65 3.39 13.94
N THR A 842 -17.15 2.17 14.10
CA THR A 842 -17.84 1.12 14.84
C THR A 842 -16.91 0.59 15.92
N LYS A 843 -17.33 0.73 17.17
CA LYS A 843 -16.67 0.14 18.33
C LYS A 843 -17.53 -0.98 18.87
N TYR A 844 -16.94 -2.12 19.20
CA TYR A 844 -17.70 -3.22 19.79
C TYR A 844 -16.92 -4.05 20.80
N GLU A 845 -17.67 -4.63 21.74
CA GLU A 845 -17.20 -5.64 22.69
C GLU A 845 -18.19 -6.81 22.59
N ARG A 846 -17.69 -8.02 22.35
CA ARG A 846 -18.51 -9.21 22.09
C ARG A 846 -18.00 -10.40 22.88
N LEU A 847 -18.93 -11.16 23.44
CA LEU A 847 -18.66 -12.49 23.98
C LEU A 847 -18.79 -13.55 22.89
N SER A 848 -18.26 -14.74 23.13
CA SER A 848 -18.42 -15.89 22.21
C SER A 848 -19.88 -16.24 21.89
N THR A 849 -20.82 -15.88 22.77
CA THR A 849 -22.27 -16.03 22.58
C THR A 849 -23.04 -14.81 23.08
N GLY A 850 -24.17 -14.51 22.43
CA GLY A 850 -25.08 -13.42 22.80
C GLY A 850 -24.83 -12.09 22.08
N ARG A 851 -25.68 -11.09 22.39
CA ARG A 851 -25.60 -9.74 21.83
C ARG A 851 -24.47 -8.96 22.52
N GLY A 852 -23.53 -8.44 21.73
CA GLY A 852 -22.43 -7.61 22.23
C GLY A 852 -22.81 -6.13 22.40
N TYR A 853 -21.91 -5.37 22.98
CA TYR A 853 -21.95 -3.90 22.93
C TYR A 853 -21.49 -3.42 21.55
N ILE A 854 -22.23 -2.50 20.96
CA ILE A 854 -21.89 -1.86 19.69
C ILE A 854 -22.20 -0.36 19.80
N SER A 855 -21.24 0.47 19.41
CA SER A 855 -21.39 1.91 19.29
C SER A 855 -20.98 2.33 17.89
N ARG A 856 -21.84 3.09 17.20
CA ARG A 856 -21.62 3.55 15.84
C ARG A 856 -21.66 5.07 15.79
N LYS A 857 -20.67 5.68 15.14
CA LYS A 857 -20.68 7.11 14.83
C LYS A 857 -20.55 7.28 13.32
N ARG A 858 -21.32 8.20 12.75
CA ARG A 858 -21.28 8.58 11.34
C ARG A 858 -21.07 10.08 11.26
N LYS A 859 -20.16 10.50 10.39
CA LYS A 859 -20.01 11.90 9.98
C LYS A 859 -20.15 11.96 8.47
N GLU A 860 -20.84 12.97 7.99
CA GLU A 860 -21.07 13.18 6.57
C GLU A 860 -20.86 14.65 6.27
N SER A 861 -20.11 14.92 5.21
CA SER A 861 -19.77 16.26 4.73
C SER A 861 -19.77 16.24 3.21
N LEU A 862 -20.12 17.36 2.59
CA LEU A 862 -20.01 17.55 1.16
C LEU A 862 -18.80 18.43 0.88
N ILE A 863 -17.89 17.94 0.02
CA ILE A 863 -16.77 18.74 -0.48
C ILE A 863 -17.25 19.40 -1.76
N GLY A 864 -17.25 20.73 -1.80
CA GLY A 864 -17.71 21.49 -2.95
C GLY A 864 -16.93 21.16 -4.22
N GLY A 865 -17.66 21.08 -5.32
CA GLY A 865 -17.16 20.99 -6.68
C GLY A 865 -16.39 22.24 -7.07
N CYS A 866 -15.52 22.09 -8.07
CA CYS A 866 -14.72 23.19 -8.58
C CYS A 866 -14.19 22.89 -9.98
N GLU A 867 -14.11 23.91 -10.82
CA GLU A 867 -13.29 23.84 -12.02
C GLU A 867 -11.82 24.13 -11.69
N PHE A 868 -10.92 23.34 -12.28
CA PHE A 868 -9.49 23.56 -12.16
C PHE A 868 -8.99 24.47 -13.29
N PRO A 869 -8.32 25.60 -12.98
CA PRO A 869 -7.82 26.50 -14.01
C PRO A 869 -6.72 25.81 -14.83
N LEU A 870 -6.71 26.10 -16.13
CA LEU A 870 -5.63 25.73 -17.04
C LEU A 870 -4.77 26.96 -17.33
N HIS A 871 -4.06 26.97 -18.46
CA HIS A 871 -3.29 28.14 -18.88
C HIS A 871 -4.21 29.31 -19.25
N GLN A 872 -3.72 30.54 -19.09
CA GLN A 872 -4.51 31.76 -19.25
C GLN A 872 -5.16 31.88 -20.64
N GLU A 873 -4.44 31.49 -21.70
CA GLU A 873 -4.96 31.58 -23.08
C GLU A 873 -6.19 30.68 -23.28
N ASN A 874 -6.25 29.51 -22.63
CA ASN A 874 -7.46 28.67 -22.62
C ASN A 874 -8.64 29.38 -21.95
N SER A 875 -8.41 30.07 -20.82
CA SER A 875 -9.48 30.84 -20.17
C SER A 875 -9.99 31.95 -21.09
N ASP A 876 -9.11 32.59 -21.86
CA ASP A 876 -9.50 33.64 -22.80
C ASP A 876 -10.27 33.07 -24.00
N MET A 877 -9.89 31.89 -24.51
CA MET A 877 -10.67 31.16 -25.53
C MET A 877 -12.05 30.73 -24.98
N CYS A 878 -12.12 30.22 -23.76
CA CYS A 878 -13.38 29.82 -23.14
C CYS A 878 -14.35 31.00 -22.94
N LYS A 879 -13.85 32.21 -22.67
CA LYS A 879 -14.71 33.42 -22.62
C LYS A 879 -15.37 33.73 -23.96
N VAL A 880 -14.71 33.42 -25.08
CA VAL A 880 -15.27 33.59 -26.43
C VAL A 880 -16.29 32.51 -26.73
N VAL A 881 -15.96 31.24 -26.43
CA VAL A 881 -16.85 30.09 -26.65
C VAL A 881 -18.15 30.22 -25.84
N PHE A 882 -18.06 30.70 -24.60
CA PHE A 882 -19.20 30.91 -23.70
C PHE A 882 -19.61 32.39 -23.58
N ALA A 883 -19.33 33.20 -24.59
CA ALA A 883 -19.75 34.59 -24.60
C ALA A 883 -21.29 34.68 -24.52
N PRO A 884 -21.87 35.59 -23.72
CA PRO A 884 -23.30 35.84 -23.74
C PRO A 884 -23.68 36.25 -25.16
N GLN A 885 -24.64 35.56 -25.78
CA GLN A 885 -25.18 36.06 -27.03
C GLN A 885 -25.77 37.44 -26.78
N PRO A 886 -25.51 38.44 -27.64
CA PRO A 886 -26.22 39.70 -27.55
C PRO A 886 -27.72 39.39 -27.63
N GLU A 887 -28.51 39.91 -26.69
CA GLU A 887 -29.97 39.90 -26.80
C GLU A 887 -30.31 40.51 -28.17
N SER A 888 -30.61 39.66 -29.15
CA SER A 888 -31.18 40.12 -30.40
C SER A 888 -32.58 40.60 -30.05
N SER A 889 -32.72 41.93 -30.04
CA SER A 889 -34.00 42.58 -30.23
C SER A 889 -34.58 42.13 -31.57
N SER A 890 -35.28 40.99 -31.59
CA SER A 890 -36.16 40.58 -32.68
C SER A 890 -37.62 40.82 -32.29
N SER A 891 -37.93 42.09 -32.03
CA SER A 891 -39.18 42.64 -32.54
C SER A 891 -39.03 42.80 -34.06
N GLY A 892 -39.67 41.93 -34.84
CA GLY A 892 -39.72 42.11 -36.30
C GLY A 892 -40.06 40.85 -37.07
N TRP A 893 -41.28 40.82 -37.61
CA TRP A 893 -41.83 39.83 -38.52
C TRP A 893 -40.90 39.45 -39.69
N PHE A 894 -40.74 38.16 -39.98
CA PHE A 894 -41.41 37.45 -41.09
C PHE A 894 -41.22 35.94 -40.94
#